data_AF-A0A1G8TFX1-F1
#
_entry.id   AF-A0A1G8TFX1-F1
#
_cell.length_a   1.000
_cell.length_b   1.000
_cell.length_c   1.000
_cell.angle_alpha   90.00
_cell.angle_beta   90.00
_cell.angle_gamma   90.00
#
_symmetry.space_group_name_H-M   'P 1'
#
loop_
_entity.id
_entity.type
_entity.pdbx_description
1 polymer ?
#
loop_
_entity_poly.entity_id
_entity_poly.type
_entity_poly.pdbx_seq_one_letter_code
_entity_poly.pdbx_strand_id
1 'polypeptide(L)'
;MLHKLLSLVLVAASLTAAPADPAYQVLVFSKTAGFRHDSIPAGIQAIRDLGAANNFTVTATEDGGAFTGANLAGYKAVVFLNTTGDVLNDAQQAAFQSYVDSGGGYVGVHAAADTEYNWPYYEKLAGAYFKGHPAIQQATVRNEDRTHPATSHLGPTWRRTDEWYNYRTNPRLSVRVLQSLDESSYSGGDMGDHPITWCHPQGRGRAFYTGLGHTIESYADPAFRNELLGGIRYAAGVARADCRPETGYTTLYNGSTSGWSQAGPGSFANTDATLSSQGGMGLLWHSAKEFGSYSLKLDWKLTGDSNSGVFVGFPASSDPQSAVDNGYEVQIDATDASDRTTGAIYGYKAADQAARDAALNPPGEWNTYELLVEGERLQVFLNGAKINDFTNTDPRRSLRQGYVGIQNHGASDQAAFRNIRIKELSGAAAGTVTVEGESYTSGSGVQVATHTPASGGRTLGYIDNGDWAGYSNVTTAGATTFSARISSGGPGGTIQVRSGSATGTLLGSVPVPSTGGWETFQNVSTTLTGSASGPLFLVFTGGSGSLFDIDTLTLESSTGGGTPLSDKVHIFYYPWYGSPQVNGGWRHWQQGGRTPPNDIGADFYPALGAYDSGDFAGTVPQHMKWIRQSGAGVLVFSWWGRGSYEDNLARGVMDAAAREGLKVAWHLEPYSGRTAASTVDDIRYINQTYGSHPAFRNAFYVFESLRITDWSPLSQVNQSNVILAQTTDTTKIANFNGMYTYDAIAGATAPGWQQAADYARQRGLVWAPSVGPGYIDDRAVPGNTTPTLARDNGATYDREWSNALRTNPTWVSITSFNEWHEGSVIEPAVPRTGYQNYEGAYGRTGTSAQTAYLDRTAYWVAQFTPSG
;
A
#
# COMPACT_ATOMS: atom_id res chain seq x y z
N MET A 1 -64.51 -36.07 37.51
CA MET A 1 -64.34 -36.16 36.05
C MET A 1 -64.82 -34.85 35.44
N LEU A 2 -63.93 -33.97 34.99
CA LEU A 2 -64.27 -32.85 34.10
C LEU A 2 -62.97 -32.33 33.45
N HIS A 3 -62.95 -32.32 32.12
CA HIS A 3 -61.84 -31.84 31.29
C HIS A 3 -61.84 -30.31 31.26
N LYS A 4 -60.68 -29.66 31.43
CA LYS A 4 -60.46 -28.24 31.12
C LYS A 4 -59.23 -28.06 30.24
N LEU A 5 -59.45 -27.27 29.19
CA LEU A 5 -58.59 -26.95 28.06
C LEU A 5 -57.20 -26.41 28.45
N LEU A 6 -56.19 -26.84 27.70
CA LEU A 6 -54.88 -26.22 27.60
C LEU A 6 -54.94 -25.12 26.53
N SER A 7 -54.71 -23.86 26.91
CA SER A 7 -54.48 -22.76 25.96
C SER A 7 -53.00 -22.73 25.57
N LEU A 8 -52.72 -23.03 24.31
CA LEU A 8 -51.41 -22.88 23.69
C LEU A 8 -51.20 -21.40 23.33
N VAL A 9 -50.33 -20.70 24.07
CA VAL A 9 -49.89 -19.33 23.72
C VAL A 9 -48.77 -19.45 22.70
N LEU A 10 -49.09 -19.16 21.43
CA LEU A 10 -48.11 -19.02 20.35
C LEU A 10 -47.45 -17.65 20.52
N VAL A 11 -46.22 -17.60 21.02
CA VAL A 11 -45.39 -16.37 20.97
C VAL A 11 -44.85 -16.26 19.55
N ALA A 12 -45.51 -15.45 18.73
CA ALA A 12 -44.96 -15.04 17.44
C ALA A 12 -43.78 -14.10 17.72
N ALA A 13 -42.55 -14.58 17.48
CA ALA A 13 -41.38 -13.72 17.42
C ALA A 13 -41.63 -12.67 16.32
N SER A 14 -41.74 -11.41 16.74
CA SER A 14 -41.87 -10.29 15.81
C SER A 14 -40.49 -10.08 15.17
N LEU A 15 -40.29 -10.62 13.97
CA LEU A 15 -39.19 -10.23 13.10
C LEU A 15 -39.37 -8.75 12.78
N THR A 16 -38.66 -7.87 13.48
CA THR A 16 -38.56 -6.46 13.10
C THR A 16 -37.88 -6.41 11.74
N ALA A 17 -38.65 -6.09 10.70
CA ALA A 17 -38.11 -5.84 9.36
C ALA A 17 -37.04 -4.74 9.44
N ALA A 18 -35.92 -4.93 8.75
CA ALA A 18 -34.89 -3.90 8.62
C ALA A 18 -35.54 -2.59 8.13
N PRO A 19 -35.10 -1.42 8.60
CA PRO A 19 -35.62 -0.15 8.13
C PRO A 19 -35.46 -0.07 6.61
N ALA A 20 -36.54 0.30 5.92
CA ALA A 20 -36.51 0.50 4.47
C ALA A 20 -35.50 1.60 4.10
N ASP A 21 -34.84 1.44 2.95
CA ASP A 21 -33.96 2.46 2.39
C ASP A 21 -34.67 3.83 2.34
N PRO A 22 -33.98 4.95 2.60
CA PRO A 22 -34.56 6.28 2.39
C PRO A 22 -34.98 6.46 0.93
N ALA A 23 -35.96 7.30 0.62
CA ALA A 23 -36.36 7.52 -0.77
C ALA A 23 -35.27 8.26 -1.57
N TYR A 24 -34.90 7.77 -2.75
CA TYR A 24 -33.94 8.44 -3.65
C TYR A 24 -34.29 8.30 -5.15
N GLN A 25 -33.57 9.02 -6.01
CA GLN A 25 -33.79 9.00 -7.46
C GLN A 25 -32.55 8.48 -8.18
N VAL A 26 -32.77 7.69 -9.24
CA VAL A 26 -31.75 7.13 -10.12
C VAL A 26 -32.03 7.55 -11.56
N LEU A 27 -30.98 8.04 -12.24
CA LEU A 27 -31.03 8.30 -13.68
C LEU A 27 -30.48 7.07 -14.41
N VAL A 28 -31.24 6.48 -15.33
CA VAL A 28 -30.76 5.43 -16.24
C VAL A 28 -30.51 6.05 -17.59
N PHE A 29 -29.26 6.05 -18.03
CA PHE A 29 -28.81 6.55 -19.32
C PHE A 29 -28.40 5.39 -20.21
N SER A 30 -28.99 5.28 -21.39
CA SER A 30 -28.77 4.16 -22.31
C SER A 30 -28.53 4.58 -23.76
N LYS A 31 -28.02 5.80 -23.97
CA LYS A 31 -27.67 6.30 -25.30
C LYS A 31 -26.52 5.47 -25.88
N THR A 32 -26.58 5.17 -27.17
CA THR A 32 -25.52 4.50 -27.92
C THR A 32 -25.18 5.29 -29.17
N ALA A 33 -23.90 5.54 -29.39
CA ALA A 33 -23.32 6.00 -30.65
C ALA A 33 -22.59 4.87 -31.41
N GLY A 34 -22.48 3.69 -30.78
CA GLY A 34 -21.95 2.45 -31.36
C GLY A 34 -23.00 1.34 -31.43
N PHE A 35 -22.61 0.10 -31.09
CA PHE A 35 -23.50 -1.06 -31.09
C PHE A 35 -24.67 -0.90 -30.10
N ARG A 36 -25.87 -1.28 -30.53
CA ARG A 36 -27.11 -1.18 -29.74
C ARG A 36 -27.50 -2.56 -29.23
N HIS A 37 -27.53 -2.72 -27.91
CA HIS A 37 -27.90 -3.99 -27.26
C HIS A 37 -29.42 -4.15 -27.17
N ASP A 38 -29.95 -5.30 -27.60
CA ASP A 38 -31.37 -5.65 -27.52
C ASP A 38 -31.88 -5.77 -26.06
N SER A 39 -30.97 -5.92 -25.10
CA SER A 39 -31.28 -6.06 -23.68
C SER A 39 -31.59 -4.75 -22.95
N ILE A 40 -31.33 -3.58 -23.55
CA ILE A 40 -31.57 -2.27 -22.90
C ILE A 40 -33.02 -2.10 -22.42
N PRO A 41 -34.09 -2.40 -23.21
CA PRO A 41 -35.46 -2.28 -22.71
C PRO A 41 -35.73 -3.18 -21.49
N ALA A 42 -35.21 -4.42 -21.50
CA ALA A 42 -35.33 -5.35 -20.37
C ALA A 42 -34.59 -4.83 -19.14
N GLY A 43 -33.39 -4.24 -19.32
CA GLY A 43 -32.62 -3.65 -18.24
C GLY A 43 -33.25 -2.41 -17.62
N ILE A 44 -33.84 -1.51 -18.43
CA ILE A 44 -34.59 -0.37 -17.92
C ILE A 44 -35.77 -0.85 -17.07
N GLN A 45 -36.53 -1.84 -17.56
CA GLN A 45 -37.67 -2.39 -16.82
C GLN A 45 -37.22 -3.06 -15.52
N ALA A 46 -36.15 -3.85 -15.55
CA ALA A 46 -35.61 -4.48 -14.35
C ALA A 46 -35.21 -3.46 -13.28
N ILE A 47 -34.52 -2.38 -13.66
CA ILE A 47 -34.11 -1.32 -12.72
C ILE A 47 -35.34 -0.57 -12.17
N ARG A 48 -36.39 -0.37 -12.97
CA ARG A 48 -37.68 0.20 -12.50
C ARG A 48 -38.36 -0.69 -11.47
N ASP A 49 -38.43 -1.99 -11.72
CA ASP A 49 -39.01 -2.94 -10.77
C ASP A 49 -38.22 -2.97 -9.45
N LEU A 50 -36.88 -2.96 -9.54
CA LEU A 50 -35.99 -2.86 -8.39
C LEU A 50 -36.25 -1.57 -7.61
N GLY A 51 -36.43 -0.45 -8.32
CA GLY A 51 -36.77 0.84 -7.72
C GLY A 51 -38.09 0.82 -6.95
N ALA A 52 -39.14 0.28 -7.58
CA ALA A 52 -40.45 0.13 -6.95
C ALA A 52 -40.41 -0.74 -5.69
N ALA A 53 -39.54 -1.75 -5.65
CA ALA A 53 -39.38 -2.65 -4.51
C ALA A 53 -38.44 -2.11 -3.41
N ASN A 54 -37.56 -1.14 -3.71
CA ASN A 54 -36.48 -0.70 -2.81
C ASN A 54 -36.41 0.83 -2.64
N ASN A 55 -37.57 1.49 -2.75
CA ASN A 55 -37.74 2.92 -2.44
C ASN A 55 -36.87 3.88 -3.27
N PHE A 56 -36.65 3.59 -4.56
CA PHE A 56 -36.08 4.58 -5.48
C PHE A 56 -36.86 4.72 -6.78
N THR A 57 -36.92 5.94 -7.30
CA THR A 57 -37.55 6.21 -8.60
C THR A 57 -36.52 6.20 -9.71
N VAL A 58 -36.97 5.87 -10.92
CA VAL A 58 -36.11 5.73 -12.09
C VAL A 58 -36.58 6.65 -13.20
N THR A 59 -35.73 7.60 -13.57
CA THR A 59 -35.87 8.36 -14.83
C THR A 59 -34.97 7.69 -15.86
N ALA A 60 -35.52 7.23 -16.98
CA ALA A 60 -34.74 6.64 -18.06
C ALA A 60 -34.68 7.61 -19.26
N THR A 61 -33.50 7.80 -19.84
CA THR A 61 -33.30 8.70 -20.98
C THR A 61 -32.16 8.23 -21.88
N GLU A 62 -32.25 8.58 -23.16
CA GLU A 62 -31.15 8.49 -24.13
C GLU A 62 -30.68 9.90 -24.57
N ASP A 63 -31.25 10.95 -23.99
CA ASP A 63 -30.89 12.34 -24.30
C ASP A 63 -29.69 12.79 -23.45
N GLY A 64 -28.55 13.03 -24.11
CA GLY A 64 -27.35 13.59 -23.48
C GLY A 64 -27.59 14.99 -22.88
N GLY A 65 -28.61 15.72 -23.34
CA GLY A 65 -29.03 17.01 -22.76
C GLY A 65 -29.42 16.94 -21.29
N ALA A 66 -29.69 15.74 -20.75
CA ALA A 66 -29.92 15.52 -19.32
C ALA A 66 -28.67 15.75 -18.45
N PHE A 67 -27.46 15.72 -19.02
CA PHE A 67 -26.20 15.88 -18.29
C PHE A 67 -25.86 17.35 -18.04
N THR A 68 -26.63 17.96 -17.14
CA THR A 68 -26.37 19.30 -16.60
C THR A 68 -26.23 19.21 -15.08
N GLY A 69 -25.43 20.09 -14.47
CA GLY A 69 -25.25 20.09 -13.01
C GLY A 69 -26.57 20.22 -12.24
N ALA A 70 -27.50 21.03 -12.74
CA ALA A 70 -28.82 21.22 -12.13
C ALA A 70 -29.70 19.97 -12.17
N ASN A 71 -29.71 19.25 -13.30
CA ASN A 71 -30.51 18.03 -13.42
C ASN A 71 -29.85 16.87 -12.64
N LEU A 72 -28.53 16.69 -12.77
CA LEU A 72 -27.80 15.60 -12.12
C LEU A 72 -27.86 15.69 -10.58
N ALA A 73 -27.94 16.90 -10.01
CA ALA A 73 -28.11 17.10 -8.57
C ALA A 73 -29.38 16.45 -7.98
N GLY A 74 -30.38 16.14 -8.82
CA GLY A 74 -31.60 15.45 -8.39
C GLY A 74 -31.43 13.94 -8.15
N TYR A 75 -30.33 13.34 -8.61
CA TYR A 75 -30.11 11.90 -8.61
C TYR A 75 -28.99 11.50 -7.64
N LYS A 76 -29.15 10.35 -6.97
CA LYS A 76 -28.11 9.77 -6.12
C LYS A 76 -27.13 8.90 -6.91
N ALA A 77 -27.61 8.27 -7.98
CA ALA A 77 -26.80 7.48 -8.88
C ALA A 77 -27.24 7.68 -10.33
N VAL A 78 -26.27 7.62 -11.24
CA VAL A 78 -26.50 7.55 -12.69
C VAL A 78 -26.00 6.20 -13.18
N VAL A 79 -26.89 5.43 -13.80
CA VAL A 79 -26.62 4.13 -14.41
C VAL A 79 -26.37 4.31 -15.89
N PHE A 80 -25.19 3.93 -16.36
CA PHE A 80 -24.86 3.78 -17.77
C PHE A 80 -25.19 2.34 -18.15
N LEU A 81 -26.39 2.15 -18.71
CA LEU A 81 -26.93 0.85 -19.06
C LEU A 81 -26.64 0.54 -20.53
N ASN A 82 -25.61 -0.27 -20.79
CA ASN A 82 -25.24 -0.71 -22.13
C ASN A 82 -25.00 0.45 -23.13
N THR A 83 -24.46 1.58 -22.65
CA THR A 83 -24.02 2.69 -23.51
C THR A 83 -22.86 2.25 -24.40
N THR A 84 -22.69 2.84 -25.58
CA THR A 84 -21.55 2.54 -26.47
C THR A 84 -21.14 3.78 -27.26
N GLY A 85 -19.85 3.92 -27.56
CA GLY A 85 -19.30 5.04 -28.34
C GLY A 85 -19.20 6.36 -27.56
N ASP A 86 -19.16 7.47 -28.30
CA ASP A 86 -19.06 8.84 -27.76
C ASP A 86 -20.48 9.43 -27.60
N VAL A 87 -20.96 9.52 -26.37
CA VAL A 87 -22.39 9.75 -26.06
C VAL A 87 -22.63 11.10 -25.40
N LEU A 88 -21.61 11.72 -24.82
CA LEU A 88 -21.62 13.04 -24.17
C LEU A 88 -20.64 14.00 -24.87
N ASN A 89 -21.06 15.23 -25.09
CA ASN A 89 -20.12 16.29 -25.51
C ASN A 89 -19.32 16.85 -24.32
N ASP A 90 -18.31 17.67 -24.60
CA ASP A 90 -17.42 18.27 -23.58
C ASP A 90 -18.14 18.92 -22.40
N ALA A 91 -19.24 19.65 -22.65
CA ALA A 91 -20.00 20.31 -21.59
C ALA A 91 -20.74 19.29 -20.69
N GLN A 92 -21.26 18.22 -21.29
CA GLN A 92 -21.93 17.13 -20.60
C GLN A 92 -20.95 16.24 -19.83
N GLN A 93 -19.78 15.96 -20.40
CA GLN A 93 -18.66 15.29 -19.73
C GLN A 93 -18.22 16.08 -18.49
N ALA A 94 -17.99 17.39 -18.63
CA ALA A 94 -17.62 18.26 -17.51
C ALA A 94 -18.69 18.29 -16.41
N ALA A 95 -19.97 18.35 -16.77
CA ALA A 95 -21.08 18.28 -15.82
C ALA A 95 -21.12 16.94 -15.09
N PHE A 96 -20.89 15.83 -15.80
CA PHE A 96 -20.90 14.49 -15.22
C PHE A 96 -19.73 14.26 -14.26
N GLN A 97 -18.51 14.64 -14.67
CA GLN A 97 -17.34 14.60 -13.81
C GLN A 97 -17.56 15.43 -12.53
N SER A 98 -18.08 16.66 -12.66
CA SER A 98 -18.36 17.49 -11.49
C SER A 98 -19.39 16.84 -10.55
N TYR A 99 -20.42 16.21 -11.10
CA TYR A 99 -21.42 15.45 -10.33
C TYR A 99 -20.77 14.31 -9.53
N VAL A 100 -19.95 13.47 -10.17
CA VAL A 100 -19.28 12.35 -9.49
C VAL A 100 -18.27 12.86 -8.46
N ASP A 101 -17.39 13.79 -8.84
CA ASP A 101 -16.35 14.35 -7.96
C ASP A 101 -16.94 15.03 -6.72
N SER A 102 -18.16 15.56 -6.82
CA SER A 102 -18.89 16.19 -5.71
C SER A 102 -19.70 15.21 -4.83
N GLY A 103 -19.68 13.92 -5.15
CA GLY A 103 -20.32 12.88 -4.34
C GLY A 103 -21.43 12.09 -5.04
N GLY A 104 -21.66 12.30 -6.34
CA GLY A 104 -22.59 11.49 -7.14
C GLY A 104 -22.16 10.04 -7.33
N GLY A 105 -23.12 9.14 -7.53
CA GLY A 105 -22.88 7.73 -7.83
C GLY A 105 -22.87 7.43 -9.33
N TYR A 106 -21.98 6.52 -9.76
CA TYR A 106 -21.94 5.93 -11.09
C TYR A 106 -22.11 4.41 -11.03
N VAL A 107 -22.91 3.87 -11.95
CA VAL A 107 -23.09 2.43 -12.16
C VAL A 107 -22.89 2.15 -13.65
N GLY A 108 -21.83 1.46 -14.04
CA GLY A 108 -21.64 0.97 -15.40
C GLY A 108 -22.13 -0.48 -15.54
N VAL A 109 -22.90 -0.76 -16.60
CA VAL A 109 -23.39 -2.11 -16.90
C VAL A 109 -22.96 -2.52 -18.30
N HIS A 110 -22.25 -3.66 -18.37
CA HIS A 110 -21.77 -4.35 -19.55
C HIS A 110 -21.09 -3.41 -20.56
N ALA A 111 -21.81 -2.93 -21.58
CA ALA A 111 -21.21 -2.12 -22.63
C ALA A 111 -20.75 -0.73 -22.16
N ALA A 112 -21.05 -0.32 -20.93
CA ALA A 112 -20.53 0.92 -20.35
C ALA A 112 -19.00 1.07 -20.45
N ALA A 113 -18.21 -0.02 -20.52
CA ALA A 113 -16.76 0.03 -20.77
C ALA A 113 -16.39 0.31 -22.24
N ASP A 114 -17.34 0.20 -23.18
CA ASP A 114 -17.24 0.55 -24.60
C ASP A 114 -17.71 1.99 -24.87
N THR A 115 -17.52 2.90 -23.92
CA THR A 115 -18.05 4.28 -23.96
C THR A 115 -16.94 5.30 -23.71
N GLU A 116 -16.99 6.47 -24.35
CA GLU A 116 -16.15 7.67 -24.07
C GLU A 116 -14.62 7.45 -24.18
N TYR A 117 -14.12 6.65 -25.13
CA TYR A 117 -12.69 6.30 -25.26
C TYR A 117 -11.69 7.47 -25.28
N ASN A 118 -12.12 8.66 -25.70
CA ASN A 118 -11.27 9.85 -25.78
C ASN A 118 -11.30 10.71 -24.50
N TRP A 119 -11.97 10.24 -23.44
CA TRP A 119 -12.12 10.95 -22.18
C TRP A 119 -11.41 10.20 -21.03
N PRO A 120 -10.15 10.52 -20.70
CA PRO A 120 -9.36 9.79 -19.70
C PRO A 120 -9.98 9.73 -18.30
N TYR A 121 -10.86 10.67 -17.96
CA TYR A 121 -11.61 10.60 -16.71
C TYR A 121 -12.57 9.40 -16.70
N TYR A 122 -13.23 9.12 -17.83
CA TYR A 122 -14.16 8.01 -17.94
C TYR A 122 -13.45 6.66 -17.84
N GLU A 123 -12.25 6.51 -18.41
CA GLU A 123 -11.43 5.30 -18.21
C GLU A 123 -11.25 4.99 -16.72
N LYS A 124 -10.90 6.01 -15.94
CA LYS A 124 -10.72 5.88 -14.49
C LYS A 124 -12.04 5.59 -13.77
N LEU A 125 -13.14 6.18 -14.23
CA LEU A 125 -14.48 6.00 -13.65
C LEU A 125 -15.04 4.60 -13.92
N ALA A 126 -14.92 4.10 -15.15
CA ALA A 126 -15.33 2.74 -15.53
C ALA A 126 -14.35 1.70 -14.96
N GLY A 127 -13.08 2.07 -14.78
CA GLY A 127 -12.00 1.22 -14.26
C GLY A 127 -11.15 0.58 -15.35
N ALA A 128 -11.75 0.26 -16.51
CA ALA A 128 -11.05 -0.18 -17.70
C ALA A 128 -11.90 0.02 -18.95
N TYR A 129 -11.25 0.11 -20.12
CA TYR A 129 -11.90 0.16 -21.41
C TYR A 129 -12.10 -1.22 -22.03
N PHE A 130 -13.18 -1.38 -22.80
CA PHE A 130 -13.43 -2.56 -23.63
C PHE A 130 -12.32 -2.76 -24.69
N LYS A 131 -11.95 -4.02 -24.89
CA LYS A 131 -10.99 -4.47 -25.92
C LYS A 131 -11.64 -5.40 -26.95
N GLY A 132 -12.45 -6.34 -26.50
CA GLY A 132 -13.06 -7.38 -27.32
C GLY A 132 -13.86 -8.37 -26.47
N HIS A 133 -14.58 -9.29 -27.09
CA HIS A 133 -15.30 -10.36 -26.41
C HIS A 133 -15.36 -11.61 -27.30
N PRO A 134 -15.48 -12.83 -26.72
CA PRO A 134 -15.81 -14.02 -27.47
C PRO A 134 -17.33 -14.09 -27.74
N ALA A 135 -17.78 -15.20 -28.34
CA ALA A 135 -19.21 -15.49 -28.45
C ALA A 135 -19.85 -15.67 -27.06
N ILE A 136 -21.13 -15.32 -26.96
CA ILE A 136 -21.96 -15.58 -25.78
C ILE A 136 -21.86 -17.06 -25.41
N GLN A 137 -21.46 -17.34 -24.17
CA GLN A 137 -21.26 -18.70 -23.69
C GLN A 137 -21.34 -18.74 -22.17
N GLN A 138 -21.45 -19.94 -21.61
CA GLN A 138 -21.42 -20.10 -20.16
C GLN A 138 -19.98 -19.99 -19.63
N ALA A 139 -19.80 -19.32 -18.49
CA ALA A 139 -18.56 -19.30 -17.74
C ALA A 139 -18.82 -19.41 -16.23
N THR A 140 -17.77 -19.71 -15.47
CA THR A 140 -17.77 -19.65 -14.01
C THR A 140 -17.25 -18.28 -13.57
N VAL A 141 -18.10 -17.53 -12.87
CA VAL A 141 -17.74 -16.31 -12.17
C VAL A 141 -17.32 -16.68 -10.74
N ARG A 142 -16.15 -16.21 -10.31
CA ARG A 142 -15.61 -16.36 -8.95
C ARG A 142 -15.94 -15.12 -8.15
N ASN A 143 -16.51 -15.30 -6.96
CA ASN A 143 -16.84 -14.18 -6.08
C ASN A 143 -15.72 -13.99 -5.06
N GLU A 144 -14.89 -12.98 -5.31
CA GLU A 144 -13.71 -12.68 -4.49
C GLU A 144 -14.10 -11.89 -3.24
N ASP A 145 -14.97 -10.90 -3.39
CA ASP A 145 -15.55 -10.15 -2.28
C ASP A 145 -17.01 -10.56 -2.13
N ARG A 146 -17.35 -11.17 -1.00
CA ARG A 146 -18.73 -11.58 -0.67
C ARG A 146 -19.38 -10.64 0.32
N THR A 147 -18.87 -9.46 0.55
CA THR A 147 -19.36 -8.53 1.58
C THR A 147 -20.00 -7.32 0.99
N HIS A 148 -19.58 -6.95 -0.22
CA HIS A 148 -20.27 -5.94 -1.00
C HIS A 148 -21.76 -6.31 -1.23
N PRO A 149 -22.71 -5.37 -1.10
CA PRO A 149 -24.15 -5.62 -1.29
C PRO A 149 -24.49 -6.30 -2.62
N ALA A 150 -23.72 -6.00 -3.68
CA ALA A 150 -23.90 -6.60 -5.01
C ALA A 150 -23.54 -8.10 -5.09
N THR A 151 -22.73 -8.63 -4.18
CA THR A 151 -22.21 -10.00 -4.28
C THR A 151 -22.51 -10.85 -3.04
N SER A 152 -23.04 -10.24 -1.97
CA SER A 152 -23.18 -10.88 -0.67
C SER A 152 -24.17 -12.05 -0.60
N HIS A 153 -25.16 -12.08 -1.50
CA HIS A 153 -26.15 -13.14 -1.65
C HIS A 153 -25.62 -14.36 -2.42
N LEU A 154 -24.47 -14.23 -3.07
CA LEU A 154 -23.92 -15.28 -3.92
C LEU A 154 -22.99 -16.24 -3.15
N GLY A 155 -22.90 -17.46 -3.68
CA GLY A 155 -21.90 -18.45 -3.26
C GLY A 155 -20.47 -18.05 -3.64
N PRO A 156 -19.46 -18.89 -3.37
CA PRO A 156 -18.08 -18.66 -3.82
C PRO A 156 -17.92 -18.62 -5.34
N THR A 157 -18.79 -19.33 -6.06
CA THR A 157 -18.83 -19.35 -7.53
C THR A 157 -20.26 -19.25 -8.04
N TRP A 158 -20.41 -18.74 -9.26
CA TRP A 158 -21.68 -18.63 -9.96
C TRP A 158 -21.48 -18.94 -11.43
N ARG A 159 -22.19 -19.96 -11.95
CA ARG A 159 -22.15 -20.31 -13.37
C ARG A 159 -23.32 -19.66 -14.09
N ARG A 160 -23.03 -18.89 -15.13
CA ARG A 160 -24.06 -18.22 -15.94
C ARG A 160 -23.59 -18.03 -17.37
N THR A 161 -24.52 -17.68 -18.26
CA THR A 161 -24.27 -17.38 -19.67
C THR A 161 -24.36 -15.88 -19.88
N ASP A 162 -23.34 -15.29 -20.51
CA ASP A 162 -23.27 -13.87 -20.85
C ASP A 162 -22.25 -13.66 -21.99
N GLU A 163 -22.04 -12.41 -22.41
CA GLU A 163 -20.92 -12.00 -23.27
C GLU A 163 -19.75 -11.48 -22.42
N TRP A 164 -18.60 -12.15 -22.49
CA TRP A 164 -17.48 -11.91 -21.58
C TRP A 164 -16.48 -10.89 -22.13
N TYR A 165 -16.52 -9.66 -21.60
CA TYR A 165 -15.63 -8.60 -22.05
C TYR A 165 -14.19 -8.82 -21.60
N ASN A 166 -13.26 -8.77 -22.55
CA ASN A 166 -11.84 -8.51 -22.33
C ASN A 166 -11.61 -6.99 -22.28
N TYR A 167 -10.68 -6.56 -21.43
CA TYR A 167 -10.38 -5.15 -21.20
C TYR A 167 -9.01 -4.77 -21.76
N ARG A 168 -8.81 -3.48 -22.07
CA ARG A 168 -7.51 -2.98 -22.54
C ARG A 168 -6.46 -3.00 -21.45
N THR A 169 -6.89 -2.84 -20.20
CA THR A 169 -6.08 -2.84 -18.99
C THR A 169 -6.74 -3.69 -17.92
N ASN A 170 -5.94 -4.32 -17.05
CA ASN A 170 -6.48 -5.02 -15.90
C ASN A 170 -6.72 -4.01 -14.75
N PRO A 171 -7.95 -3.85 -14.25
CA PRO A 171 -8.28 -2.82 -13.26
C PRO A 171 -7.85 -3.18 -11.83
N ARG A 172 -7.40 -4.41 -11.53
CA ARG A 172 -7.22 -4.93 -10.15
C ARG A 172 -6.38 -4.04 -9.24
N LEU A 173 -5.38 -3.34 -9.77
CA LEU A 173 -4.51 -2.47 -8.96
C LEU A 173 -5.18 -1.14 -8.57
N SER A 174 -6.20 -0.71 -9.28
CA SER A 174 -6.89 0.58 -9.09
C SER A 174 -8.31 0.44 -8.55
N VAL A 175 -8.86 -0.77 -8.46
CA VAL A 175 -10.24 -1.02 -8.01
C VAL A 175 -10.32 -2.12 -6.94
N ARG A 176 -11.45 -2.16 -6.22
CA ARG A 176 -11.86 -3.32 -5.43
C ARG A 176 -12.56 -4.32 -6.36
N VAL A 177 -11.86 -5.40 -6.69
CA VAL A 177 -12.44 -6.51 -7.47
C VAL A 177 -13.46 -7.25 -6.60
N LEU A 178 -14.69 -7.37 -7.09
CA LEU A 178 -15.77 -8.11 -6.44
C LEU A 178 -15.90 -9.50 -7.03
N GLN A 179 -15.77 -9.61 -8.35
CA GLN A 179 -15.86 -10.87 -9.08
C GLN A 179 -14.84 -10.94 -10.21
N SER A 180 -14.37 -12.14 -10.51
CA SER A 180 -13.50 -12.46 -11.64
C SER A 180 -14.01 -13.65 -12.45
N LEU A 181 -13.61 -13.73 -13.72
CA LEU A 181 -13.91 -14.87 -14.58
C LEU A 181 -12.84 -15.96 -14.42
N ASP A 182 -13.31 -17.20 -14.38
CA ASP A 182 -12.45 -18.36 -14.55
C ASP A 182 -12.26 -18.66 -16.04
N GLU A 183 -11.16 -18.14 -16.62
CA GLU A 183 -10.84 -18.34 -18.05
C GLU A 183 -10.67 -19.80 -18.45
N SER A 184 -10.48 -20.74 -17.50
CA SER A 184 -10.45 -22.17 -17.82
C SER A 184 -11.84 -22.77 -18.13
N SER A 185 -12.90 -22.03 -17.83
CA SER A 185 -14.29 -22.49 -17.95
C SER A 185 -14.99 -22.12 -19.26
N TYR A 186 -14.35 -21.28 -20.09
CA TYR A 186 -14.88 -20.81 -21.38
C TYR A 186 -13.72 -20.52 -22.34
N SER A 187 -14.02 -20.19 -23.61
CA SER A 187 -12.98 -19.87 -24.60
C SER A 187 -12.99 -18.38 -25.00
N GLY A 188 -11.78 -17.83 -25.21
CA GLY A 188 -11.56 -16.46 -25.69
C GLY A 188 -11.33 -15.38 -24.63
N GLY A 189 -11.16 -15.75 -23.35
CA GLY A 189 -10.52 -14.87 -22.36
C GLY A 189 -9.04 -14.65 -22.69
N ASP A 190 -8.54 -13.44 -22.49
CA ASP A 190 -7.15 -13.07 -22.80
C ASP A 190 -6.47 -12.18 -21.73
N MET A 191 -7.03 -12.16 -20.52
CA MET A 191 -6.58 -11.33 -19.41
C MET A 191 -5.75 -12.12 -18.39
N GLY A 192 -5.93 -13.45 -18.30
CA GLY A 192 -5.34 -14.31 -17.29
C GLY A 192 -5.98 -14.08 -15.92
N ASP A 193 -5.65 -12.98 -15.27
CA ASP A 193 -6.44 -12.44 -14.17
C ASP A 193 -7.54 -11.54 -14.74
N HIS A 194 -8.80 -11.98 -14.62
CA HIS A 194 -9.91 -11.38 -15.35
C HIS A 194 -11.01 -10.82 -14.43
N PRO A 195 -10.80 -9.65 -13.78
CA PRO A 195 -11.88 -8.95 -13.08
C PRO A 195 -13.06 -8.67 -14.01
N ILE A 196 -14.29 -8.90 -13.53
CA ILE A 196 -15.51 -8.68 -14.30
C ILE A 196 -16.52 -7.76 -13.59
N THR A 197 -16.48 -7.71 -12.27
CA THR A 197 -17.31 -6.80 -11.46
C THR A 197 -16.42 -6.15 -10.40
N TRP A 198 -16.50 -4.83 -10.26
CA TRP A 198 -15.66 -4.08 -9.32
C TRP A 198 -16.32 -2.78 -8.85
N CYS A 199 -15.75 -2.22 -7.79
CA CYS A 199 -16.11 -0.89 -7.29
C CYS A 199 -14.87 -0.10 -6.87
N HIS A 200 -14.98 1.23 -6.83
CA HIS A 200 -13.97 2.10 -6.23
C HIS A 200 -14.55 3.47 -5.85
N PRO A 201 -13.89 4.21 -4.93
CA PRO A 201 -14.16 5.64 -4.78
C PRO A 201 -13.67 6.40 -6.03
N GLN A 202 -14.41 7.45 -6.41
CA GLN A 202 -14.02 8.37 -7.49
C GLN A 202 -14.26 9.80 -7.01
N GLY A 203 -13.19 10.57 -6.74
CA GLY A 203 -13.33 11.85 -6.06
C GLY A 203 -14.03 11.67 -4.71
N ARG A 204 -15.14 12.38 -4.48
CA ARG A 204 -16.04 12.13 -3.32
C ARG A 204 -17.20 11.16 -3.64
N GLY A 205 -17.32 10.76 -4.90
CA GLY A 205 -18.33 9.86 -5.43
C GLY A 205 -17.97 8.39 -5.29
N ARG A 206 -18.84 7.53 -5.85
CA ARG A 206 -18.73 6.06 -5.79
C ARG A 206 -19.00 5.48 -7.17
N ALA A 207 -18.09 4.64 -7.64
CA ALA A 207 -18.20 3.95 -8.91
C ALA A 207 -18.39 2.44 -8.67
N PHE A 208 -19.39 1.88 -9.34
CA PHE A 208 -19.59 0.44 -9.47
C PHE A 208 -19.65 0.11 -10.96
N TYR A 209 -19.03 -1.00 -11.34
CA TYR A 209 -19.10 -1.52 -12.70
C TYR A 209 -19.26 -3.03 -12.68
N THR A 210 -20.13 -3.54 -13.55
CA THR A 210 -20.23 -4.97 -13.87
C THR A 210 -20.16 -5.15 -15.38
N GLY A 211 -19.30 -6.05 -15.85
CA GLY A 211 -19.22 -6.45 -17.26
C GLY A 211 -20.34 -7.41 -17.68
N LEU A 212 -21.24 -7.76 -16.76
CA LEU A 212 -22.39 -8.62 -16.96
C LEU A 212 -23.60 -7.82 -17.44
N GLY A 213 -24.55 -8.48 -18.12
CA GLY A 213 -25.82 -7.87 -18.52
C GLY A 213 -25.95 -7.62 -20.03
N HIS A 214 -25.24 -8.38 -20.86
CA HIS A 214 -25.43 -8.37 -22.32
C HIS A 214 -26.80 -8.91 -22.69
N THR A 215 -27.16 -10.08 -22.14
CA THR A 215 -28.31 -10.87 -22.58
C THR A 215 -29.62 -10.37 -21.97
N ILE A 216 -30.74 -10.60 -22.66
CA ILE A 216 -32.08 -10.27 -22.13
C ILE A 216 -32.36 -11.11 -20.87
N GLU A 217 -31.95 -12.37 -20.89
CA GLU A 217 -32.14 -13.36 -19.83
C GLU A 217 -31.48 -12.92 -18.51
N SER A 218 -30.36 -12.18 -18.58
CA SER A 218 -29.71 -11.61 -17.42
C SER A 218 -30.69 -10.83 -16.54
N TYR A 219 -31.55 -10.01 -17.17
CA TYR A 219 -32.48 -9.14 -16.45
C TYR A 219 -33.70 -9.88 -15.87
N ALA A 220 -33.88 -11.16 -16.21
CA ALA A 220 -34.83 -12.05 -15.57
C ALA A 220 -34.20 -12.88 -14.43
N ASP A 221 -32.87 -13.02 -14.40
CA ASP A 221 -32.15 -13.79 -13.37
C ASP A 221 -32.17 -13.06 -12.01
N PRO A 222 -32.77 -13.66 -10.96
CA PRO A 222 -32.79 -13.06 -9.62
C PRO A 222 -31.40 -12.75 -9.07
N ALA A 223 -30.40 -13.57 -9.37
CA ALA A 223 -29.03 -13.38 -8.87
C ALA A 223 -28.40 -12.11 -9.47
N PHE A 224 -28.57 -11.89 -10.78
CA PHE A 224 -28.07 -10.68 -11.45
C PHE A 224 -28.86 -9.43 -11.05
N ARG A 225 -30.19 -9.54 -10.91
CA ARG A 225 -31.02 -8.41 -10.44
C ARG A 225 -30.59 -7.95 -9.05
N ASN A 226 -30.23 -8.87 -8.16
CA ASN A 226 -29.70 -8.53 -6.83
C ASN A 226 -28.29 -7.92 -6.91
N GLU A 227 -27.45 -8.34 -7.85
CA GLU A 227 -26.15 -7.70 -8.11
C GLU A 227 -26.33 -6.24 -8.56
N LEU A 228 -27.22 -5.99 -9.52
CA LEU A 228 -27.57 -4.64 -9.96
C LEU A 228 -28.12 -3.79 -8.82
N LEU A 229 -29.04 -4.33 -8.02
CA LEU A 229 -29.58 -3.63 -6.86
C LEU A 229 -28.48 -3.23 -5.88
N GLY A 230 -27.60 -4.17 -5.52
CA GLY A 230 -26.50 -3.90 -4.61
C GLY A 230 -25.50 -2.87 -5.13
N GLY A 231 -25.19 -2.91 -6.43
CA GLY A 231 -24.35 -1.90 -7.10
C GLY A 231 -24.98 -0.50 -7.08
N ILE A 232 -26.28 -0.41 -7.36
CA ILE A 232 -27.04 0.84 -7.31
C ILE A 232 -27.11 1.39 -5.88
N ARG A 233 -27.41 0.55 -4.88
CA ARG A 233 -27.47 0.95 -3.45
C ARG A 233 -26.12 1.45 -2.96
N TYR A 234 -25.01 0.82 -3.36
CA TYR A 234 -23.67 1.31 -3.06
C TYR A 234 -23.38 2.66 -3.74
N ALA A 235 -23.59 2.77 -5.06
CA ALA A 235 -23.32 4.00 -5.79
C ALA A 235 -24.14 5.19 -5.24
N ALA A 236 -25.41 4.94 -4.88
CA ALA A 236 -26.30 5.92 -4.27
C ALA A 236 -25.90 6.33 -2.84
N GLY A 237 -24.95 5.63 -2.21
CA GLY A 237 -24.57 5.87 -0.82
C GLY A 237 -25.68 5.49 0.15
N VAL A 238 -26.43 4.42 -0.16
CA VAL A 238 -27.47 3.85 0.71
C VAL A 238 -26.91 2.67 1.48
N ALA A 239 -26.26 1.73 0.77
CA ALA A 239 -25.47 0.68 1.40
C ALA A 239 -23.99 1.08 1.48
N ARG A 240 -23.26 0.60 2.49
CA ARG A 240 -21.84 0.91 2.73
C ARG A 240 -20.96 -0.30 2.38
N ALA A 241 -19.84 -0.05 1.74
CA ALA A 241 -18.84 -1.05 1.43
C ALA A 241 -17.45 -0.43 1.35
N ASP A 242 -16.41 -1.16 1.78
CA ASP A 242 -15.02 -0.77 1.58
C ASP A 242 -14.58 -1.10 0.15
N CYS A 243 -14.73 -0.13 -0.76
CA CYS A 243 -14.32 -0.26 -2.15
C CYS A 243 -12.91 0.28 -2.43
N ARG A 244 -12.06 0.44 -1.41
CA ARG A 244 -10.64 0.75 -1.66
C ARG A 244 -9.95 -0.46 -2.29
N PRO A 245 -9.01 -0.26 -3.25
CA PRO A 245 -8.22 -1.36 -3.78
C PRO A 245 -7.48 -2.10 -2.66
N GLU A 246 -7.47 -3.43 -2.73
CA GLU A 246 -6.90 -4.27 -1.69
C GLU A 246 -5.77 -5.15 -2.25
N THR A 247 -4.58 -5.00 -1.69
CA THR A 247 -3.40 -5.80 -2.08
C THR A 247 -2.57 -6.21 -0.87
N GLY A 248 -2.01 -7.43 -0.94
CA GLY A 248 -1.05 -7.96 0.03
C GLY A 248 -1.66 -8.57 1.30
N TYR A 249 -2.92 -8.99 1.27
CA TYR A 249 -3.54 -9.74 2.36
C TYR A 249 -3.36 -11.25 2.17
N THR A 250 -3.07 -11.94 3.27
CA THR A 250 -3.06 -13.41 3.38
C THR A 250 -4.34 -13.87 4.03
N THR A 251 -5.01 -14.85 3.42
CA THR A 251 -6.23 -15.44 3.97
C THR A 251 -5.92 -16.28 5.21
N LEU A 252 -6.55 -15.96 6.34
CA LEU A 252 -6.50 -16.76 7.57
C LEU A 252 -7.63 -17.79 7.64
N TYR A 253 -8.78 -17.47 7.05
CA TYR A 253 -9.94 -18.36 6.98
C TYR A 253 -10.50 -18.40 5.56
N ASN A 254 -10.41 -19.56 4.92
CA ASN A 254 -10.89 -19.83 3.56
C ASN A 254 -12.03 -20.87 3.53
N GLY A 255 -12.71 -21.09 4.66
CA GLY A 255 -13.63 -22.20 4.84
C GLY A 255 -13.05 -23.37 5.62
N SER A 256 -11.73 -23.41 5.85
CA SER A 256 -11.10 -24.34 6.80
C SER A 256 -10.77 -23.65 8.12
N THR A 257 -11.03 -24.32 9.25
CA THR A 257 -10.58 -23.91 10.59
C THR A 257 -9.22 -24.51 10.97
N SER A 258 -8.47 -25.06 10.01
CA SER A 258 -7.08 -25.47 10.23
C SER A 258 -6.26 -24.30 10.76
N GLY A 259 -5.53 -24.50 11.86
CA GLY A 259 -4.76 -23.45 12.53
C GLY A 259 -5.59 -22.54 13.44
N TRP A 260 -6.88 -22.85 13.67
CA TRP A 260 -7.73 -22.17 14.64
C TRP A 260 -8.00 -23.06 15.85
N SER A 261 -8.16 -22.44 17.02
CA SER A 261 -8.52 -23.10 18.27
C SER A 261 -9.79 -22.49 18.85
N GLN A 262 -10.60 -23.31 19.50
CA GLN A 262 -11.83 -22.88 20.17
C GLN A 262 -11.61 -22.85 21.69
N ALA A 263 -11.94 -21.71 22.30
CA ALA A 263 -12.01 -21.54 23.75
C ALA A 263 -13.48 -21.43 24.19
N GLY A 264 -13.80 -22.00 25.36
CA GLY A 264 -15.15 -21.96 25.94
C GLY A 264 -16.18 -22.91 25.28
N PRO A 265 -17.41 -22.98 25.84
CA PRO A 265 -18.48 -23.87 25.37
C PRO A 265 -19.17 -23.42 24.07
N GLY A 266 -18.98 -22.17 23.64
CA GLY A 266 -19.45 -21.68 22.33
C GLY A 266 -18.74 -22.32 21.14
N SER A 267 -19.38 -22.30 19.98
CA SER A 267 -18.77 -22.77 18.72
C SER A 267 -19.30 -22.01 17.51
N PHE A 268 -18.76 -22.32 16.33
CA PHE A 268 -19.21 -21.79 15.06
C PHE A 268 -19.58 -22.91 14.09
N ALA A 269 -20.80 -22.88 13.54
CA ALA A 269 -21.18 -23.71 12.41
C ALA A 269 -20.53 -23.16 11.14
N ASN A 270 -19.92 -24.03 10.33
CA ASN A 270 -19.22 -23.64 9.11
C ASN A 270 -20.00 -24.13 7.87
N THR A 271 -20.50 -23.19 7.07
CA THR A 271 -21.22 -23.50 5.82
C THR A 271 -20.85 -22.47 4.77
N ASP A 272 -20.50 -22.93 3.55
CA ASP A 272 -20.08 -22.08 2.43
C ASP A 272 -19.00 -21.04 2.79
N ALA A 273 -18.00 -21.48 3.57
CA ALA A 273 -16.95 -20.63 4.12
C ALA A 273 -17.48 -19.43 4.93
N THR A 274 -18.55 -19.66 5.68
CA THR A 274 -19.15 -18.70 6.63
C THR A 274 -19.30 -19.38 7.98
N LEU A 275 -18.75 -18.75 9.01
CA LEU A 275 -18.81 -19.18 10.42
C LEU A 275 -20.00 -18.51 11.09
N SER A 276 -20.97 -19.26 11.59
CA SER A 276 -22.14 -18.73 12.32
C SER A 276 -22.11 -19.16 13.78
N SER A 277 -22.23 -18.21 14.70
CA SER A 277 -22.15 -18.44 16.14
C SER A 277 -23.28 -19.35 16.63
N GLN A 278 -22.98 -20.23 17.59
CA GLN A 278 -23.96 -21.11 18.23
C GLN A 278 -23.49 -21.58 19.60
N GLY A 279 -24.43 -21.85 20.52
CA GLY A 279 -24.13 -22.40 21.83
C GLY A 279 -24.13 -21.33 22.92
N GLY A 280 -22.98 -20.98 23.50
CA GLY A 280 -22.85 -19.93 24.53
C GLY A 280 -21.50 -19.20 24.39
N MET A 281 -21.02 -18.54 25.45
CA MET A 281 -19.76 -17.79 25.40
C MET A 281 -18.60 -18.64 24.85
N GLY A 282 -17.86 -18.10 23.88
CA GLY A 282 -16.70 -18.76 23.30
C GLY A 282 -15.89 -17.83 22.41
N LEU A 283 -14.66 -18.26 22.10
CA LEU A 283 -13.74 -17.52 21.25
C LEU A 283 -13.07 -18.48 20.26
N LEU A 284 -13.26 -18.25 18.97
CA LEU A 284 -12.51 -18.94 17.93
C LEU A 284 -11.33 -18.05 17.54
N TRP A 285 -10.10 -18.53 17.79
CA TRP A 285 -8.90 -17.73 17.61
C TRP A 285 -7.85 -18.44 16.76
N HIS A 286 -7.06 -17.67 16.04
CA HIS A 286 -6.06 -18.22 15.13
C HIS A 286 -4.81 -18.61 15.91
N SER A 287 -4.72 -19.88 16.32
CA SER A 287 -3.66 -20.37 17.20
C SER A 287 -2.34 -20.71 16.52
N ALA A 288 -2.29 -20.72 15.18
CA ALA A 288 -1.07 -21.09 14.47
C ALA A 288 0.06 -20.07 14.61
N LYS A 289 -0.26 -18.80 14.88
CA LYS A 289 0.71 -17.71 14.92
C LYS A 289 0.18 -16.50 15.71
N GLU A 290 1.09 -15.85 16.45
CA GLU A 290 0.87 -14.52 17.02
C GLU A 290 1.24 -13.42 16.01
N PHE A 291 0.59 -12.27 16.14
CA PHE A 291 0.77 -11.13 15.26
C PHE A 291 1.20 -9.88 16.05
N GLY A 292 2.05 -9.06 15.43
CA GLY A 292 2.49 -7.78 15.97
C GLY A 292 1.87 -6.59 15.24
N SER A 293 2.58 -6.02 14.27
CA SER A 293 2.02 -4.95 13.41
C SER A 293 1.32 -5.55 12.18
N TYR A 294 0.03 -5.29 12.03
CA TYR A 294 -0.78 -5.86 10.96
C TYR A 294 -2.02 -5.00 10.65
N SER A 295 -2.59 -5.22 9.47
CA SER A 295 -3.98 -4.89 9.19
C SER A 295 -4.79 -6.19 9.11
N LEU A 296 -5.73 -6.40 10.04
CA LEU A 296 -6.64 -7.53 10.06
C LEU A 296 -7.97 -7.08 9.46
N LYS A 297 -8.43 -7.77 8.43
CA LYS A 297 -9.77 -7.58 7.89
C LYS A 297 -10.62 -8.82 8.07
N LEU A 298 -11.88 -8.60 8.41
CA LEU A 298 -12.90 -9.65 8.46
C LEU A 298 -14.27 -9.06 8.14
N ASP A 299 -15.14 -9.92 7.65
CA ASP A 299 -16.51 -9.55 7.32
C ASP A 299 -17.45 -10.20 8.32
N TRP A 300 -18.40 -9.43 8.82
CA TRP A 300 -19.32 -9.84 9.86
C TRP A 300 -20.76 -9.42 9.57
N LYS A 301 -21.72 -10.15 10.13
CA LYS A 301 -23.15 -9.84 10.06
C LYS A 301 -23.85 -10.26 11.34
N LEU A 302 -24.73 -9.41 11.85
CA LEU A 302 -25.62 -9.73 12.97
C LEU A 302 -27.04 -10.03 12.47
N THR A 303 -27.75 -10.89 13.20
CA THR A 303 -29.20 -11.05 13.07
C THR A 303 -29.90 -10.36 14.23
N GLY A 304 -30.80 -9.42 13.93
CA GLY A 304 -31.53 -8.68 14.96
C GLY A 304 -30.59 -7.91 15.90
N ASP A 305 -30.98 -7.85 17.18
CA ASP A 305 -30.20 -7.26 18.25
C ASP A 305 -29.34 -8.35 18.91
N SER A 306 -28.12 -8.54 18.39
CA SER A 306 -27.16 -9.55 18.85
C SER A 306 -25.84 -8.89 19.22
N ASN A 307 -25.10 -9.52 20.13
CA ASN A 307 -23.78 -9.06 20.58
C ASN A 307 -22.66 -10.00 20.12
N SER A 308 -21.51 -9.44 19.74
CA SER A 308 -20.28 -10.16 19.42
C SER A 308 -19.08 -9.21 19.46
N GLY A 309 -17.89 -9.71 19.12
CA GLY A 309 -16.67 -8.91 19.09
C GLY A 309 -15.51 -9.58 18.37
N VAL A 310 -14.50 -8.77 18.05
CA VAL A 310 -13.20 -9.23 17.53
C VAL A 310 -12.13 -8.92 18.56
N PHE A 311 -11.37 -9.93 18.96
CA PHE A 311 -10.31 -9.80 19.94
C PHE A 311 -8.94 -9.69 19.27
N VAL A 312 -8.08 -8.86 19.85
CA VAL A 312 -6.68 -8.66 19.43
C VAL A 312 -5.74 -8.59 20.64
N GLY A 313 -4.50 -9.06 20.46
CA GLY A 313 -3.40 -8.85 21.41
C GLY A 313 -3.55 -9.60 22.74
N PHE A 314 -4.14 -10.80 22.72
CA PHE A 314 -4.29 -11.66 23.90
C PHE A 314 -3.38 -12.90 23.83
N PRO A 315 -3.01 -13.51 24.96
CA PRO A 315 -2.24 -14.75 25.01
C PRO A 315 -3.11 -15.99 24.74
N ALA A 316 -2.46 -17.10 24.35
CA ALA A 316 -3.13 -18.38 24.16
C ALA A 316 -3.83 -18.86 25.44
N SER A 317 -5.09 -19.28 25.31
CA SER A 317 -5.87 -19.86 26.41
C SER A 317 -7.02 -20.71 25.89
N SER A 318 -7.47 -21.67 26.70
CA SER A 318 -8.74 -22.39 26.50
C SER A 318 -9.93 -21.72 27.20
N ASP A 319 -9.66 -20.72 28.04
CA ASP A 319 -10.66 -19.89 28.71
C ASP A 319 -10.90 -18.60 27.89
N PRO A 320 -12.12 -18.39 27.35
CA PRO A 320 -12.41 -17.19 26.57
C PRO A 320 -12.28 -15.90 27.40
N GLN A 321 -12.43 -15.97 28.73
CA GLN A 321 -12.25 -14.80 29.61
C GLN A 321 -10.81 -14.28 29.58
N SER A 322 -9.83 -15.13 29.27
CA SER A 322 -8.43 -14.70 29.13
C SER A 322 -8.24 -13.62 28.07
N ALA A 323 -8.98 -13.67 26.96
CA ALA A 323 -8.90 -12.64 25.92
C ALA A 323 -9.52 -11.31 26.38
N VAL A 324 -10.59 -11.37 27.17
CA VAL A 324 -11.22 -10.21 27.82
C VAL A 324 -10.30 -9.58 28.87
N ASP A 325 -9.55 -10.40 29.60
CA ASP A 325 -8.70 -9.96 30.70
C ASP A 325 -7.30 -9.51 30.26
N ASN A 326 -6.83 -9.94 29.08
CA ASN A 326 -5.46 -9.70 28.64
C ASN A 326 -5.33 -9.11 27.23
N GLY A 327 -6.41 -9.00 26.45
CA GLY A 327 -6.41 -8.38 25.12
C GLY A 327 -7.37 -7.20 25.01
N TYR A 328 -7.78 -6.88 23.79
CA TYR A 328 -8.79 -5.86 23.50
C TYR A 328 -9.88 -6.41 22.60
N GLU A 329 -11.13 -6.15 22.97
CA GLU A 329 -12.29 -6.43 22.15
C GLU A 329 -12.69 -5.18 21.36
N VAL A 330 -12.78 -5.33 20.04
CA VAL A 330 -13.50 -4.41 19.17
C VAL A 330 -14.93 -4.88 19.09
N GLN A 331 -15.84 -4.12 19.70
CA GLN A 331 -17.24 -4.48 19.89
C GLN A 331 -18.01 -4.54 18.58
N ILE A 332 -18.94 -5.49 18.48
CA ILE A 332 -19.96 -5.61 17.44
C ILE A 332 -21.32 -5.67 18.14
N ASP A 333 -21.89 -4.50 18.36
CA ASP A 333 -23.21 -4.34 18.98
C ASP A 333 -23.88 -3.06 18.45
N ALA A 334 -25.10 -3.17 17.95
CA ALA A 334 -25.76 -2.06 17.28
C ALA A 334 -26.49 -1.09 18.25
N THR A 335 -26.84 -1.53 19.45
CA THR A 335 -27.86 -0.88 20.31
C THR A 335 -27.32 -0.46 21.67
N ASP A 336 -26.10 -0.88 22.00
CA ASP A 336 -25.47 -0.59 23.28
C ASP A 336 -24.93 0.83 23.46
N ALA A 337 -24.54 1.13 24.71
CA ALA A 337 -23.91 2.40 25.10
C ALA A 337 -22.66 2.72 24.27
N SER A 338 -22.29 4.01 24.20
CA SER A 338 -21.20 4.50 23.33
C SER A 338 -19.84 3.82 23.52
N ASP A 339 -19.56 3.32 24.73
CA ASP A 339 -18.34 2.62 25.13
C ASP A 339 -18.40 1.09 24.94
N ARG A 340 -19.54 0.58 24.44
CA ARG A 340 -19.83 -0.85 24.19
C ARG A 340 -20.53 -1.11 22.86
N THR A 341 -20.63 -0.10 22.00
CA THR A 341 -21.24 -0.22 20.67
C THR A 341 -20.22 -0.63 19.61
N THR A 342 -20.72 -1.02 18.44
CA THR A 342 -19.96 -1.35 17.22
C THR A 342 -18.79 -0.39 17.00
N GLY A 343 -17.56 -0.91 17.03
CA GLY A 343 -16.31 -0.17 16.81
C GLY A 343 -15.71 0.49 18.06
N ALA A 344 -16.34 0.36 19.22
CA ALA A 344 -15.73 0.73 20.49
C ALA A 344 -14.65 -0.28 20.88
N ILE A 345 -13.63 0.18 21.61
CA ILE A 345 -12.74 -0.71 22.34
C ILE A 345 -13.39 -0.93 23.71
N TYR A 346 -13.92 -2.15 23.92
CA TYR A 346 -14.85 -2.46 25.02
C TYR A 346 -14.35 -1.97 26.38
N GLY A 347 -15.02 -0.97 26.97
CA GLY A 347 -14.67 -0.43 28.28
C GLY A 347 -13.40 0.45 28.34
N TYR A 348 -12.71 0.68 27.20
CA TYR A 348 -11.48 1.47 27.13
C TYR A 348 -11.62 2.74 26.29
N LYS A 349 -12.32 2.67 25.15
CA LYS A 349 -12.51 3.84 24.28
C LYS A 349 -13.79 3.73 23.46
N ALA A 350 -14.69 4.69 23.67
CA ALA A 350 -15.93 4.82 22.91
C ALA A 350 -15.69 5.01 21.40
N ALA A 351 -16.62 4.51 20.60
CA ALA A 351 -16.64 4.74 19.15
C ALA A 351 -16.99 6.20 18.83
N ASP A 352 -16.50 6.73 17.71
CA ASP A 352 -17.11 7.91 17.09
C ASP A 352 -18.50 7.53 16.56
N GLN A 353 -19.54 7.89 17.31
CA GLN A 353 -20.92 7.54 16.99
C GLN A 353 -21.38 8.09 15.64
N ALA A 354 -21.00 9.32 15.30
CA ALA A 354 -21.43 9.94 14.05
C ALA A 354 -20.77 9.24 12.85
N ALA A 355 -19.47 8.93 12.94
CA ALA A 355 -18.77 8.17 11.91
C ALA A 355 -19.33 6.74 11.79
N ARG A 356 -19.63 6.11 12.93
CA ARG A 356 -20.17 4.75 13.01
C ARG A 356 -21.56 4.68 12.38
N ASP A 357 -22.48 5.55 12.77
CA ASP A 357 -23.85 5.56 12.23
C ASP A 357 -23.86 5.87 10.74
N ALA A 358 -22.93 6.69 10.27
CA ALA A 358 -22.76 6.97 8.86
C ALA A 358 -22.19 5.78 8.06
N ALA A 359 -21.50 4.83 8.70
CA ALA A 359 -20.78 3.74 8.05
C ALA A 359 -21.39 2.36 8.27
N LEU A 360 -22.18 2.15 9.31
CA LEU A 360 -22.75 0.87 9.69
C LEU A 360 -23.95 0.49 8.81
N ASN A 361 -23.89 -0.69 8.19
CA ASN A 361 -25.07 -1.31 7.59
C ASN A 361 -25.95 -1.97 8.68
N PRO A 362 -27.28 -1.94 8.56
CA PRO A 362 -28.20 -2.47 9.58
C PRO A 362 -28.07 -4.00 9.77
N PRO A 363 -28.58 -4.55 10.89
CA PRO A 363 -28.65 -5.99 11.08
C PRO A 363 -29.33 -6.71 9.90
N GLY A 364 -28.79 -7.87 9.52
CA GLY A 364 -29.14 -8.59 8.30
C GLY A 364 -28.26 -8.27 7.10
N GLU A 365 -27.50 -7.17 7.13
CA GLU A 365 -26.52 -6.82 6.10
C GLU A 365 -25.08 -7.07 6.58
N TRP A 366 -24.18 -7.31 5.62
CA TRP A 366 -22.78 -7.54 5.92
C TRP A 366 -22.02 -6.22 6.13
N ASN A 367 -21.05 -6.27 7.02
CA ASN A 367 -20.13 -5.19 7.33
C ASN A 367 -18.69 -5.72 7.28
N THR A 368 -17.74 -4.86 6.96
CA THR A 368 -16.30 -5.16 7.04
C THR A 368 -15.65 -4.36 8.15
N TYR A 369 -14.86 -5.04 8.98
CA TYR A 369 -13.83 -4.39 9.77
C TYR A 369 -12.47 -4.44 9.10
N GLU A 370 -11.73 -3.34 9.25
CA GLU A 370 -10.28 -3.30 9.16
C GLU A 370 -9.73 -2.83 10.52
N LEU A 371 -8.93 -3.67 11.16
CA LEU A 371 -8.26 -3.41 12.42
C LEU A 371 -6.78 -3.24 12.14
N LEU A 372 -6.29 -2.01 12.23
CA LEU A 372 -4.90 -1.66 11.98
C LEU A 372 -4.16 -1.58 13.32
N VAL A 373 -3.25 -2.52 13.54
CA VAL A 373 -2.38 -2.57 14.72
C VAL A 373 -0.97 -2.19 14.32
N GLU A 374 -0.43 -1.14 14.95
CA GLU A 374 0.95 -0.66 14.76
C GLU A 374 1.58 -0.37 16.13
N GLY A 375 2.44 -1.27 16.60
CA GLY A 375 3.00 -1.21 17.95
C GLY A 375 1.91 -1.34 19.02
N GLU A 376 1.63 -0.27 19.77
CA GLU A 376 0.57 -0.23 20.79
C GLU A 376 -0.70 0.48 20.30
N ARG A 377 -0.74 0.93 19.04
CA ARG A 377 -1.88 1.66 18.48
C ARG A 377 -2.80 0.71 17.72
N LEU A 378 -4.10 0.77 18.00
CA LEU A 378 -5.18 0.07 17.32
C LEU A 378 -6.14 1.08 16.70
N GLN A 379 -6.26 1.08 15.38
CA GLN A 379 -7.27 1.84 14.65
C GLN A 379 -8.34 0.90 14.12
N VAL A 380 -9.61 1.30 14.27
CA VAL A 380 -10.77 0.53 13.81
C VAL A 380 -11.42 1.27 12.66
N PHE A 381 -11.57 0.58 11.52
CA PHE A 381 -12.35 1.08 10.39
C PHE A 381 -13.53 0.15 10.13
N LEU A 382 -14.70 0.74 9.87
CA LEU A 382 -15.95 0.07 9.54
C LEU A 382 -16.34 0.49 8.12
N ASN A 383 -16.47 -0.48 7.21
CA ASN A 383 -16.80 -0.23 5.80
C ASN A 383 -15.96 0.89 5.16
N GLY A 384 -14.67 0.94 5.52
CA GLY A 384 -13.70 1.93 5.05
C GLY A 384 -13.65 3.26 5.82
N ALA A 385 -14.60 3.53 6.73
CA ALA A 385 -14.61 4.74 7.56
C ALA A 385 -13.90 4.50 8.90
N LYS A 386 -13.02 5.41 9.33
CA LYS A 386 -12.35 5.32 10.63
C LYS A 386 -13.34 5.60 11.77
N ILE A 387 -13.50 4.65 12.68
CA ILE A 387 -14.43 4.72 13.83
C ILE A 387 -13.68 4.95 15.14
N ASN A 388 -12.48 4.38 15.27
CA ASN A 388 -11.70 4.45 16.51
C ASN A 388 -10.20 4.52 16.22
N ASP A 389 -9.47 5.07 17.18
CA ASP A 389 -8.03 5.33 17.13
C ASP A 389 -7.46 5.28 18.55
N PHE A 390 -7.23 4.07 19.04
CA PHE A 390 -6.86 3.79 20.42
C PHE A 390 -5.35 3.51 20.53
N THR A 391 -4.74 3.93 21.63
CA THR A 391 -3.35 3.59 21.96
C THR A 391 -3.32 2.95 23.32
N ASN A 392 -2.85 1.70 23.37
CA ASN A 392 -2.66 0.97 24.62
C ASN A 392 -1.58 1.65 25.48
N THR A 393 -1.84 1.69 26.79
CA THR A 393 -0.89 2.14 27.81
C THR A 393 -0.67 1.11 28.92
N ASP A 394 -1.43 0.00 28.92
CA ASP A 394 -1.28 -1.08 29.88
C ASP A 394 -0.28 -2.12 29.33
N PRO A 395 0.91 -2.28 29.94
CA PRO A 395 1.91 -3.23 29.47
C PRO A 395 1.45 -4.69 29.59
N ARG A 396 0.44 -5.00 30.40
CA ARG A 396 -0.11 -6.36 30.54
C ARG A 396 -0.97 -6.79 29.35
N ARG A 397 -1.40 -5.83 28.52
CA ARG A 397 -2.26 -6.03 27.34
C ARG A 397 -1.59 -5.54 26.06
N SER A 398 -0.27 -5.76 25.95
CA SER A 398 0.51 -5.24 24.82
C SER A 398 -0.03 -5.75 23.49
N LEU A 399 -0.21 -4.84 22.53
CA LEU A 399 -0.60 -5.17 21.17
C LEU A 399 0.58 -5.56 20.27
N ARG A 400 1.81 -5.50 20.79
CA ARG A 400 3.03 -5.74 20.01
C ARG A 400 3.20 -7.20 19.59
N GLN A 401 2.54 -8.11 20.30
CA GLN A 401 2.56 -9.54 20.02
C GLN A 401 1.36 -10.20 20.71
N GLY A 402 0.49 -10.84 19.94
CA GLY A 402 -0.59 -11.64 20.48
C GLY A 402 -1.52 -12.21 19.42
N TYR A 403 -2.54 -12.94 19.84
CA TYR A 403 -3.46 -13.62 18.95
C TYR A 403 -4.62 -12.72 18.50
N VAL A 404 -5.31 -13.18 17.45
CA VAL A 404 -6.55 -12.58 16.93
C VAL A 404 -7.67 -13.62 16.99
N GLY A 405 -8.90 -13.19 17.28
CA GLY A 405 -10.04 -14.09 17.39
C GLY A 405 -11.39 -13.42 17.24
N ILE A 406 -12.42 -14.24 17.00
CA ILE A 406 -13.82 -13.83 16.89
C ILE A 406 -14.65 -14.45 18.01
N GLN A 407 -15.57 -13.67 18.54
CA GLN A 407 -16.35 -14.05 19.72
C GLN A 407 -17.71 -14.64 19.35
N ASN A 408 -18.11 -15.68 20.06
CA ASN A 408 -19.50 -16.01 20.28
C ASN A 408 -19.89 -15.53 21.69
N HIS A 409 -20.86 -14.63 21.80
CA HIS A 409 -21.19 -13.99 23.07
C HIS A 409 -22.17 -14.83 23.91
N GLY A 410 -23.40 -15.02 23.43
CA GLY A 410 -24.48 -15.71 24.15
C GLY A 410 -25.30 -16.65 23.27
N ALA A 411 -26.15 -17.46 23.90
CA ALA A 411 -26.95 -18.48 23.20
C ALA A 411 -28.02 -17.92 22.27
N SER A 412 -28.48 -16.70 22.55
CA SER A 412 -29.42 -15.96 21.72
C SER A 412 -28.74 -15.11 20.65
N ASP A 413 -27.43 -14.88 20.76
CA ASP A 413 -26.67 -13.99 19.89
C ASP A 413 -26.29 -14.71 18.59
N GLN A 414 -26.65 -14.10 17.47
CA GLN A 414 -26.42 -14.65 16.13
C GLN A 414 -25.51 -13.72 15.34
N ALA A 415 -24.23 -14.06 15.31
CA ALA A 415 -23.19 -13.42 14.53
C ALA A 415 -22.63 -14.38 13.48
N ALA A 416 -22.41 -13.87 12.27
CA ALA A 416 -21.75 -14.60 11.21
C ALA A 416 -20.44 -13.89 10.82
N PHE A 417 -19.40 -14.66 10.52
CA PHE A 417 -18.08 -14.19 10.13
C PHE A 417 -17.61 -14.91 8.87
N ARG A 418 -16.91 -14.19 7.99
CA ARG A 418 -16.22 -14.80 6.85
C ARG A 418 -15.06 -13.94 6.37
N ASN A 419 -14.33 -14.47 5.39
CA ASN A 419 -13.26 -13.76 4.70
C ASN A 419 -12.28 -13.13 5.69
N ILE A 420 -11.73 -13.92 6.62
CA ILE A 420 -10.79 -13.39 7.62
C ILE A 420 -9.41 -13.41 6.97
N ARG A 421 -8.78 -12.25 6.85
CA ARG A 421 -7.51 -12.06 6.15
C ARG A 421 -6.65 -11.04 6.87
N ILE A 422 -5.34 -11.22 6.79
CA ILE A 422 -4.39 -10.36 7.49
C ILE A 422 -3.27 -9.93 6.56
N LYS A 423 -2.87 -8.66 6.66
CA LYS A 423 -1.67 -8.12 6.04
C LYS A 423 -0.73 -7.74 7.15
N GLU A 424 0.32 -8.54 7.35
CA GLU A 424 1.41 -8.14 8.21
C GLU A 424 2.07 -6.90 7.61
N LEU A 425 2.14 -5.83 8.40
CA LEU A 425 2.76 -4.60 7.95
C LEU A 425 4.25 -4.79 8.09
N SER A 426 5.01 -4.39 7.06
CA SER A 426 6.45 -4.22 7.16
C SER A 426 6.75 -3.02 8.08
N GLY A 427 6.53 -3.31 9.35
CA GLY A 427 6.60 -2.53 10.57
C GLY A 427 6.62 -3.51 11.76
N ALA A 428 6.99 -4.77 11.52
CA ALA A 428 7.63 -5.58 12.54
C ALA A 428 8.80 -4.75 13.04
N ALA A 429 8.73 -4.39 14.32
CA ALA A 429 9.82 -3.73 15.03
C ALA A 429 11.12 -4.50 14.79
N ALA A 430 12.25 -3.82 15.03
CA ALA A 430 13.51 -4.52 15.31
C ALA A 430 13.19 -5.68 16.25
N GLY A 431 13.52 -6.89 15.82
CA GLY A 431 12.83 -8.06 16.33
C GLY A 431 13.73 -9.29 16.30
N THR A 432 13.87 -9.87 17.48
CA THR A 432 14.42 -11.20 17.71
C THR A 432 13.28 -12.20 17.47
N VAL A 433 13.39 -13.01 16.42
CA VAL A 433 12.46 -14.12 16.13
C VAL A 433 13.10 -15.40 16.63
N THR A 434 12.56 -15.99 17.69
CA THR A 434 12.95 -17.30 18.20
C THR A 434 11.90 -18.35 17.84
N VAL A 435 12.33 -19.49 17.31
CA VAL A 435 11.46 -20.65 17.04
C VAL A 435 12.11 -21.95 17.52
N GLU A 436 11.27 -22.94 17.81
CA GLU A 436 11.70 -24.30 18.14
C GLU A 436 12.39 -24.95 16.93
N GLY A 437 13.47 -25.70 17.15
CA GLY A 437 14.23 -26.36 16.08
C GLY A 437 13.37 -27.39 15.33
N GLU A 438 12.52 -28.14 16.03
CA GLU A 438 11.62 -29.11 15.43
C GLU A 438 10.44 -28.49 14.66
N SER A 439 10.28 -27.16 14.69
CA SER A 439 9.21 -26.45 13.97
C SER A 439 9.46 -26.27 12.47
N TYR A 440 10.44 -26.98 11.92
CA TYR A 440 10.76 -26.92 10.50
C TYR A 440 9.56 -27.34 9.63
N THR A 441 9.39 -26.62 8.53
CA THR A 441 8.27 -26.77 7.59
C THR A 441 8.63 -27.62 6.37
N SER A 442 9.92 -27.84 6.16
CA SER A 442 10.49 -28.70 5.12
C SER A 442 11.88 -29.17 5.56
N GLY A 443 12.34 -30.33 5.10
CA GLY A 443 13.66 -30.82 5.47
C GLY A 443 14.07 -32.06 4.70
N SER A 444 15.36 -32.39 4.76
CA SER A 444 15.94 -33.63 4.23
C SER A 444 16.89 -34.21 5.27
N GLY A 445 16.73 -35.50 5.59
CA GLY A 445 17.55 -36.27 6.54
C GLY A 445 17.26 -36.02 8.03
N VAL A 446 16.79 -34.82 8.38
CA VAL A 446 16.44 -34.44 9.76
C VAL A 446 15.14 -35.04 10.29
N GLN A 447 15.07 -35.25 11.60
CA GLN A 447 13.90 -35.76 12.31
C GLN A 447 13.74 -35.10 13.68
N VAL A 448 12.56 -35.25 14.30
CA VAL A 448 12.34 -34.77 15.67
C VAL A 448 12.90 -35.78 16.68
N ALA A 449 13.76 -35.33 17.58
CA ALA A 449 14.26 -36.12 18.71
C ALA A 449 13.65 -35.65 20.03
N THR A 450 13.57 -36.54 21.02
CA THR A 450 13.00 -36.24 22.34
C THR A 450 14.12 -36.07 23.35
N HIS A 451 14.22 -34.88 23.93
CA HIS A 451 15.20 -34.53 24.95
C HIS A 451 14.49 -33.73 26.05
N THR A 452 14.28 -34.33 27.22
CA THR A 452 13.54 -33.69 28.32
C THR A 452 14.08 -32.31 28.74
N PRO A 453 15.40 -32.02 28.70
CA PRO A 453 15.96 -30.70 29.01
C PRO A 453 15.84 -29.64 27.88
N ALA A 454 15.31 -30.02 26.71
CA ALA A 454 15.02 -29.11 25.61
C ALA A 454 13.75 -28.28 25.87
N SER A 455 13.64 -27.11 25.23
CA SER A 455 12.37 -26.39 25.12
C SER A 455 11.33 -27.31 24.47
N GLY A 456 10.12 -27.34 25.02
CA GLY A 456 9.07 -28.28 24.56
C GLY A 456 9.40 -29.78 24.70
N GLY A 457 10.56 -30.15 25.27
CA GLY A 457 11.04 -31.53 25.41
C GLY A 457 11.50 -32.19 24.11
N ARG A 458 11.71 -31.41 23.03
CA ARG A 458 12.02 -31.91 21.67
C ARG A 458 13.09 -31.05 21.00
N THR A 459 13.73 -31.61 19.98
CA THR A 459 14.76 -30.94 19.17
C THR A 459 14.62 -31.32 17.70
N LEU A 460 15.20 -30.52 16.82
CA LEU A 460 15.65 -30.98 15.51
C LEU A 460 16.90 -31.85 15.69
N GLY A 461 16.81 -33.13 15.36
CA GLY A 461 17.91 -34.08 15.55
C GLY A 461 18.11 -35.00 14.35
N TYR A 462 18.93 -36.04 14.57
CA TYR A 462 19.39 -36.97 13.52
C TYR A 462 20.13 -36.27 12.37
N ILE A 463 20.77 -35.14 12.68
CA ILE A 463 21.43 -34.29 11.69
C ILE A 463 22.74 -34.94 11.23
N ASP A 464 22.83 -35.31 9.95
CA ASP A 464 24.06 -35.77 9.29
C ASP A 464 24.61 -34.71 8.31
N ASN A 465 25.84 -34.93 7.82
CA ASN A 465 26.45 -34.03 6.84
C ASN A 465 25.68 -34.01 5.51
N GLY A 466 25.21 -32.82 5.11
CA GLY A 466 24.45 -32.61 3.88
C GLY A 466 22.93 -32.45 4.10
N ASP A 467 22.46 -32.70 5.33
CA ASP A 467 21.07 -32.50 5.70
C ASP A 467 20.70 -31.02 5.79
N TRP A 468 19.39 -30.74 5.74
CA TRP A 468 18.88 -29.38 5.85
C TRP A 468 17.46 -29.32 6.41
N ALA A 469 17.11 -28.16 6.98
CA ALA A 469 15.79 -27.83 7.49
C ALA A 469 15.37 -26.42 7.04
N GLY A 470 14.13 -26.25 6.58
CA GLY A 470 13.56 -25.00 6.10
C GLY A 470 12.36 -24.54 6.94
N TYR A 471 12.31 -23.24 7.25
CA TYR A 471 11.33 -22.60 8.14
C TYR A 471 10.57 -21.53 7.37
N SER A 472 9.45 -21.89 6.75
CA SER A 472 8.72 -21.00 5.85
C SER A 472 8.09 -19.79 6.55
N ASN A 473 7.90 -19.88 7.86
CA ASN A 473 7.38 -18.84 8.74
C ASN A 473 8.46 -17.90 9.29
N VAL A 474 9.75 -18.18 9.07
CA VAL A 474 10.88 -17.38 9.55
C VAL A 474 11.52 -16.68 8.35
N THR A 475 11.43 -15.35 8.31
CA THR A 475 12.02 -14.53 7.24
C THR A 475 13.47 -14.18 7.53
N THR A 476 14.32 -14.23 6.51
CA THR A 476 15.70 -13.75 6.59
C THR A 476 15.84 -12.26 6.28
N ALA A 477 14.73 -11.57 6.00
CA ALA A 477 14.76 -10.14 5.70
C ALA A 477 15.33 -9.33 6.87
N GLY A 478 16.37 -8.55 6.61
CA GLY A 478 17.02 -7.69 7.61
C GLY A 478 17.78 -8.44 8.71
N ALA A 479 17.95 -9.76 8.58
CA ALA A 479 18.62 -10.58 9.57
C ALA A 479 20.11 -10.22 9.67
N THR A 480 20.56 -9.90 10.89
CA THR A 480 21.94 -9.49 11.19
C THR A 480 22.65 -10.46 12.13
N THR A 481 21.90 -11.19 12.94
CA THR A 481 22.46 -12.20 13.86
C THR A 481 21.65 -13.47 13.73
N PHE A 482 22.35 -14.61 13.74
CA PHE A 482 21.74 -15.92 13.97
C PHE A 482 22.32 -16.51 15.24
N SER A 483 21.47 -17.08 16.10
CA SER A 483 21.89 -17.91 17.22
C SER A 483 21.05 -19.17 17.33
N ALA A 484 21.60 -20.20 17.95
CA ALA A 484 20.91 -21.46 18.21
C ALA A 484 21.33 -22.05 19.56
N ARG A 485 20.36 -22.62 20.29
CA ARG A 485 20.62 -23.51 21.42
C ARG A 485 20.76 -24.92 20.88
N ILE A 486 21.91 -25.55 21.11
CA ILE A 486 22.28 -26.83 20.48
C ILE A 486 22.77 -27.84 21.51
N SER A 487 22.70 -29.14 21.20
CA SER A 487 23.42 -30.21 21.92
C SER A 487 24.21 -31.09 20.93
N SER A 488 25.30 -31.70 21.36
CA SER A 488 26.12 -32.56 20.50
C SER A 488 26.88 -33.60 21.33
N GLY A 489 26.51 -34.87 21.17
CA GLY A 489 27.29 -36.01 21.67
C GLY A 489 28.41 -36.45 20.72
N GLY A 490 28.48 -35.87 19.52
CA GLY A 490 29.50 -36.12 18.49
C GLY A 490 30.59 -35.04 18.45
N PRO A 491 31.39 -34.97 17.35
CA PRO A 491 32.43 -33.97 17.18
C PRO A 491 31.91 -32.55 16.89
N GLY A 492 30.60 -32.38 16.69
CA GLY A 492 29.98 -31.12 16.25
C GLY A 492 30.01 -30.95 14.73
N GLY A 493 29.81 -29.72 14.26
CA GLY A 493 29.72 -29.41 12.83
C GLY A 493 29.57 -27.92 12.55
N THR A 494 28.79 -27.56 11.54
CA THR A 494 28.51 -26.16 11.18
C THR A 494 27.08 -26.04 10.67
N ILE A 495 26.40 -24.97 11.09
CA ILE A 495 25.11 -24.56 10.55
C ILE A 495 25.37 -23.44 9.55
N GLN A 496 24.96 -23.63 8.30
CA GLN A 496 24.90 -22.59 7.27
C GLN A 496 23.51 -21.98 7.24
N VAL A 497 23.42 -20.65 7.38
CA VAL A 497 22.18 -19.88 7.39
C VAL A 497 21.93 -19.36 5.97
N ARG A 498 20.87 -19.83 5.32
CA ARG A 498 20.54 -19.52 3.92
C ARG A 498 19.14 -18.94 3.78
N SER A 499 18.93 -18.17 2.71
CA SER A 499 17.64 -17.58 2.34
C SER A 499 17.03 -18.27 1.13
N GLY A 500 15.72 -18.55 1.19
CA GLY A 500 14.90 -18.97 0.05
C GLY A 500 14.87 -20.47 -0.21
N SER A 501 16.03 -21.14 -0.16
CA SER A 501 16.14 -22.59 -0.33
C SER A 501 17.43 -23.14 0.30
N ALA A 502 17.56 -24.47 0.39
CA ALA A 502 18.79 -25.13 0.84
C ALA A 502 20.01 -24.81 -0.04
N THR A 503 19.81 -24.43 -1.30
CA THR A 503 20.86 -23.97 -2.22
C THR A 503 20.87 -22.45 -2.41
N GLY A 504 20.02 -21.73 -1.69
CA GLY A 504 19.86 -20.28 -1.78
C GLY A 504 21.01 -19.49 -1.16
N THR A 505 20.90 -18.16 -1.20
CA THR A 505 21.95 -17.24 -0.76
C THR A 505 22.41 -17.54 0.67
N LEU A 506 23.72 -17.74 0.84
CA LEU A 506 24.35 -17.90 2.16
C LEU A 506 24.43 -16.54 2.85
N LEU A 507 23.86 -16.44 4.04
CA LEU A 507 23.84 -15.24 4.88
C LEU A 507 24.97 -15.25 5.91
N GLY A 508 25.33 -16.43 6.39
CA GLY A 508 26.41 -16.65 7.35
C GLY A 508 26.50 -18.10 7.77
N SER A 509 27.52 -18.43 8.55
CA SER A 509 27.72 -19.77 9.10
C SER A 509 28.09 -19.66 10.57
N VAL A 510 27.63 -20.63 11.38
CA VAL A 510 27.99 -20.75 12.79
C VAL A 510 28.60 -22.13 13.07
N PRO A 511 29.82 -22.21 13.64
CA PRO A 511 30.41 -23.47 14.06
C PRO A 511 29.70 -24.02 15.30
N VAL A 512 29.50 -25.33 15.34
CA VAL A 512 28.86 -26.04 16.45
C VAL A 512 29.89 -26.95 17.11
N PRO A 513 30.31 -26.71 18.36
CA PRO A 513 31.22 -27.60 19.08
C PRO A 513 30.48 -28.78 19.71
N SER A 514 31.23 -29.83 20.08
CA SER A 514 30.74 -30.89 20.98
C SER A 514 30.33 -30.28 22.33
N THR A 515 29.17 -30.70 22.87
CA THR A 515 28.72 -30.29 24.21
C THR A 515 29.04 -31.34 25.29
N GLY A 516 29.60 -32.48 24.90
CA GLY A 516 29.88 -33.60 25.80
C GLY A 516 28.69 -34.55 26.02
N GLY A 517 27.55 -34.32 25.37
CA GLY A 517 26.38 -35.22 25.42
C GLY A 517 25.10 -34.62 24.83
N TRP A 518 24.17 -35.48 24.42
CA TRP A 518 22.90 -35.09 23.77
C TRP A 518 21.92 -34.35 24.68
N GLU A 519 22.09 -34.47 26.00
CA GLU A 519 21.29 -33.78 27.02
C GLU A 519 21.95 -32.48 27.52
N THR A 520 23.15 -32.16 27.02
CA THR A 520 23.91 -30.97 27.43
C THR A 520 23.80 -29.91 26.35
N PHE A 521 23.19 -28.77 26.67
CA PHE A 521 22.92 -27.70 25.71
C PHE A 521 23.85 -26.49 25.88
N GLN A 522 24.24 -25.87 24.77
CA GLN A 522 24.97 -24.60 24.72
C GLN A 522 24.41 -23.69 23.64
N ASN A 523 24.63 -22.37 23.75
CA ASN A 523 24.26 -21.42 22.71
C ASN A 523 25.45 -21.17 21.77
N VAL A 524 25.18 -21.15 20.48
CA VAL A 524 26.12 -20.71 19.43
C VAL A 524 25.51 -19.52 18.69
N SER A 525 26.35 -18.60 18.20
CA SER A 525 25.88 -17.42 17.47
C SER A 525 26.86 -16.98 16.39
N THR A 526 26.36 -16.30 15.36
CA THR A 526 27.16 -15.67 14.31
C THR A 526 26.49 -14.39 13.81
N THR A 527 27.31 -13.46 13.29
CA THR A 527 26.82 -12.31 12.54
C THR A 527 26.57 -12.71 11.10
N LEU A 528 25.41 -12.34 10.56
CA LEU A 528 25.05 -12.55 9.17
C LEU A 528 25.56 -11.37 8.35
N THR A 529 26.39 -11.67 7.35
CA THR A 529 27.03 -10.67 6.48
C THR A 529 26.45 -10.69 5.05
N GLY A 530 25.81 -11.79 4.65
CA GLY A 530 24.99 -11.85 3.44
C GLY A 530 23.58 -11.31 3.69
N SER A 531 22.97 -10.75 2.65
CA SER A 531 21.61 -10.21 2.71
C SER A 531 20.77 -10.79 1.58
N ALA A 532 19.64 -11.39 1.94
CA ALA A 532 18.60 -11.82 1.03
C ALA A 532 17.28 -11.97 1.81
N SER A 533 16.17 -11.80 1.11
CA SER A 533 14.83 -11.95 1.67
C SER A 533 14.21 -13.25 1.18
N GLY A 534 13.69 -14.04 2.09
CA GLY A 534 13.05 -15.31 1.82
C GLY A 534 12.89 -16.13 3.11
N PRO A 535 12.27 -17.33 3.03
CA PRO A 535 12.24 -18.25 4.15
C PRO A 535 13.65 -18.69 4.57
N LEU A 536 13.84 -18.90 5.87
CA LEU A 536 15.09 -19.40 6.45
C LEU A 536 15.32 -20.87 6.08
N PHE A 537 16.53 -21.19 5.63
CA PHE A 537 17.03 -22.56 5.47
C PHE A 537 18.33 -22.74 6.25
N LEU A 538 18.41 -23.81 7.02
CA LEU A 538 19.63 -24.25 7.69
C LEU A 538 20.20 -25.46 6.94
N VAL A 539 21.47 -25.40 6.54
CA VAL A 539 22.18 -26.53 5.93
C VAL A 539 23.31 -26.96 6.84
N PHE A 540 23.40 -28.26 7.10
CA PHE A 540 24.31 -28.82 8.09
C PHE A 540 25.50 -29.48 7.42
N THR A 541 26.71 -29.09 7.84
CA THR A 541 27.96 -29.62 7.28
C THR A 541 28.89 -30.10 8.40
N GLY A 542 29.58 -31.22 8.20
CA GLY A 542 30.43 -31.83 9.23
C GLY A 542 31.07 -33.15 8.80
N GLY A 543 31.57 -33.90 9.78
CA GLY A 543 32.16 -35.23 9.58
C GLY A 543 31.11 -36.34 9.41
N SER A 544 31.53 -37.60 9.52
CA SER A 544 30.62 -38.75 9.46
C SER A 544 29.88 -39.00 10.78
N GLY A 545 28.59 -39.31 10.71
CA GLY A 545 27.72 -39.60 11.85
C GLY A 545 27.02 -38.36 12.40
N SER A 546 26.13 -38.57 13.36
CA SER A 546 25.22 -37.52 13.84
C SER A 546 25.98 -36.35 14.45
N LEU A 547 25.72 -35.15 13.94
CA LEU A 547 26.51 -33.95 14.18
C LEU A 547 26.13 -33.26 15.49
N PHE A 548 24.87 -32.84 15.61
CA PHE A 548 24.30 -32.09 16.74
C PHE A 548 22.77 -32.03 16.60
N ASP A 549 22.10 -31.59 17.66
CA ASP A 549 20.68 -31.28 17.69
C ASP A 549 20.48 -29.78 17.91
N ILE A 550 19.38 -29.23 17.39
CA ILE A 550 18.96 -27.83 17.60
C ILE A 550 17.68 -27.84 18.42
N ASP A 551 17.74 -27.22 19.59
CA ASP A 551 16.61 -26.99 20.48
C ASP A 551 15.82 -25.76 20.04
N THR A 552 16.44 -24.58 20.05
CA THR A 552 15.83 -23.35 19.53
C THR A 552 16.78 -22.63 18.59
N LEU A 553 16.23 -21.90 17.63
CA LEU A 553 16.97 -20.99 16.78
C LEU A 553 16.40 -19.59 16.91
N THR A 554 17.25 -18.59 16.72
CA THR A 554 16.90 -17.18 16.83
C THR A 554 17.53 -16.39 15.69
N LEU A 555 16.72 -15.63 14.98
CA LEU A 555 17.19 -14.57 14.08
C LEU A 555 16.94 -13.22 14.73
N GLU A 556 18.00 -12.42 14.86
CA GLU A 556 17.85 -11.00 15.15
C GLU A 556 17.86 -10.26 13.82
N SER A 557 16.76 -9.57 13.54
CA SER A 557 16.69 -8.64 12.42
C SER A 557 16.88 -7.23 12.96
N SER A 558 17.96 -6.58 12.54
CA SER A 558 17.98 -5.13 12.54
C SER A 558 16.90 -4.68 11.55
N THR A 559 16.09 -3.70 11.93
CA THR A 559 15.22 -3.06 10.96
C THR A 559 16.12 -2.60 9.80
N GLY A 560 15.87 -3.13 8.61
CA GLY A 560 15.91 -2.31 7.40
C GLY A 560 14.83 -1.22 7.47
N GLY A 561 14.70 -0.55 8.62
CA GLY A 561 14.07 0.72 8.74
C GLY A 561 15.03 1.60 7.99
N GLY A 562 14.58 2.11 6.84
CA GLY A 562 15.20 3.33 6.34
C GLY A 562 15.36 4.25 7.55
N THR A 563 16.57 4.77 7.74
CA THR A 563 16.89 5.81 8.71
C THR A 563 15.67 6.72 8.88
N PRO A 564 15.19 7.02 10.10
CA PRO A 564 14.07 7.92 10.31
C PRO A 564 14.21 9.11 9.36
N LEU A 565 13.19 9.30 8.52
CA LEU A 565 13.28 10.27 7.43
C LEU A 565 13.60 11.64 8.03
N SER A 566 14.73 12.21 7.64
CA SER A 566 15.11 13.54 8.11
C SER A 566 14.36 14.58 7.31
N ASP A 567 13.50 15.34 7.99
CA ASP A 567 12.81 16.49 7.42
C ASP A 567 13.78 17.66 7.12
N LYS A 568 15.08 17.52 7.44
CA LYS A 568 16.13 18.51 7.18
C LYS A 568 17.12 18.07 6.11
N VAL A 569 16.98 16.86 5.56
CA VAL A 569 17.79 16.39 4.42
C VAL A 569 16.92 16.32 3.18
N HIS A 570 17.30 17.12 2.20
CA HIS A 570 16.55 17.39 0.98
C HIS A 570 17.32 16.83 -0.22
N ILE A 571 16.67 16.19 -1.18
CA ILE A 571 17.34 15.57 -2.33
C ILE A 571 16.76 16.06 -3.66
N PHE A 572 17.60 16.58 -4.56
CA PHE A 572 17.17 17.04 -5.88
C PHE A 572 16.72 15.87 -6.76
N TYR A 573 15.53 16.00 -7.35
CA TYR A 573 14.86 14.97 -8.15
C TYR A 573 14.35 15.54 -9.47
N TYR A 574 14.60 14.82 -10.56
CA TYR A 574 14.40 15.26 -11.93
C TYR A 574 13.38 14.35 -12.63
N PRO A 575 12.12 14.80 -12.76
CA PRO A 575 11.02 14.03 -13.35
C PRO A 575 10.89 14.26 -14.86
N TRP A 576 12.00 14.35 -15.59
CA TRP A 576 11.99 14.79 -17.00
C TRP A 576 12.33 13.69 -18.02
N TYR A 577 12.68 12.49 -17.55
CA TYR A 577 13.04 11.36 -18.40
C TYR A 577 11.78 10.76 -19.04
N GLY A 578 11.88 10.35 -20.30
CA GLY A 578 10.74 9.82 -21.06
C GLY A 578 11.15 8.67 -21.98
N SER A 579 10.23 7.73 -22.17
CA SER A 579 10.38 6.55 -23.02
C SER A 579 9.25 6.48 -24.08
N PRO A 580 9.47 5.80 -25.22
CA PRO A 580 8.44 5.55 -26.21
C PRO A 580 7.18 4.86 -25.67
N GLN A 581 7.33 4.03 -24.64
CA GLN A 581 6.25 3.22 -24.10
C GLN A 581 5.24 4.03 -23.29
N VAL A 582 5.69 5.08 -22.61
CA VAL A 582 4.84 5.85 -21.67
C VAL A 582 4.60 7.26 -22.18
N ASN A 583 5.64 7.95 -22.65
CA ASN A 583 5.57 9.32 -23.16
C ASN A 583 5.52 9.42 -24.70
N GLY A 584 5.46 8.30 -25.43
CA GLY A 584 5.42 8.29 -26.90
C GLY A 584 6.75 8.66 -27.59
N GLY A 585 7.81 8.96 -26.83
CA GLY A 585 9.14 9.19 -27.36
C GLY A 585 10.21 9.33 -26.26
N TRP A 586 11.47 9.22 -26.68
CA TRP A 586 12.62 9.44 -25.80
C TRP A 586 12.70 10.92 -25.38
N ARG A 587 12.82 11.16 -24.07
CA ARG A 587 13.06 12.49 -23.49
C ARG A 587 14.28 12.41 -22.58
N HIS A 588 15.17 13.40 -22.68
CA HIS A 588 16.45 13.51 -21.97
C HIS A 588 17.50 12.44 -22.28
N TRP A 589 17.13 11.15 -22.39
CA TRP A 589 18.10 10.06 -22.61
C TRP A 589 18.96 10.20 -23.87
N GLN A 590 18.48 10.91 -24.90
CA GLN A 590 19.18 11.16 -26.17
C GLN A 590 20.18 12.33 -26.14
N GLN A 591 20.31 13.04 -25.02
CA GLN A 591 21.18 14.20 -24.88
C GLN A 591 22.63 13.85 -25.28
N GLY A 592 23.35 14.82 -25.87
CA GLY A 592 24.68 14.59 -26.44
C GLY A 592 24.69 13.83 -27.77
N GLY A 593 23.52 13.67 -28.42
CA GLY A 593 23.40 12.97 -29.71
C GLY A 593 23.41 11.45 -29.60
N ARG A 594 23.01 10.92 -28.43
CA ARG A 594 23.02 9.49 -28.10
C ARG A 594 21.76 8.78 -28.58
N THR A 595 21.80 7.46 -28.70
CA THR A 595 20.68 6.63 -29.20
C THR A 595 20.15 5.64 -28.14
N PRO A 596 19.16 6.04 -27.31
CA PRO A 596 18.57 5.17 -26.30
C PRO A 596 17.85 3.94 -26.91
N PRO A 597 17.69 2.83 -26.16
CA PRO A 597 17.99 2.69 -24.73
C PRO A 597 19.43 2.27 -24.43
N ASN A 598 20.19 1.81 -25.42
CA ASN A 598 21.49 1.19 -25.20
C ASN A 598 22.66 2.18 -25.13
N ASP A 599 22.50 3.35 -25.77
CA ASP A 599 23.44 4.46 -25.78
C ASP A 599 22.72 5.71 -25.24
N ILE A 600 22.99 6.09 -23.99
CA ILE A 600 22.32 7.23 -23.34
C ILE A 600 23.29 8.38 -23.06
N GLY A 601 22.73 9.58 -22.94
CA GLY A 601 23.40 10.84 -22.58
C GLY A 601 23.74 10.93 -21.10
N ALA A 602 24.36 9.89 -20.54
CA ALA A 602 24.80 9.81 -19.15
C ALA A 602 26.06 8.93 -19.06
N ASP A 603 26.96 9.27 -18.14
CA ASP A 603 28.20 8.54 -17.86
C ASP A 603 28.01 7.30 -16.99
N PHE A 604 26.89 7.23 -16.27
CA PHE A 604 26.44 6.04 -15.55
C PHE A 604 25.19 5.46 -16.24
N TYR A 605 24.93 4.16 -16.06
CA TYR A 605 23.74 3.51 -16.61
C TYR A 605 22.74 3.15 -15.49
N PRO A 606 21.47 3.61 -15.54
CA PRO A 606 20.48 3.36 -14.48
C PRO A 606 20.16 1.88 -14.31
N ALA A 607 19.96 1.45 -13.06
CA ALA A 607 19.52 0.10 -12.75
C ALA A 607 18.12 -0.22 -13.32
N LEU A 608 17.25 0.79 -13.43
CA LEU A 608 15.93 0.66 -14.09
C LEU A 608 15.99 0.82 -15.62
N GLY A 609 17.18 1.00 -16.19
CA GLY A 609 17.36 1.31 -17.61
C GLY A 609 16.93 2.74 -17.97
N ALA A 610 16.81 3.03 -19.27
CA ALA A 610 16.31 4.31 -19.75
C ALA A 610 14.78 4.39 -19.51
N TYR A 611 14.40 4.78 -18.30
CA TYR A 611 13.04 4.76 -17.78
C TYR A 611 12.19 5.99 -18.18
N ASP A 612 10.91 6.00 -17.78
CA ASP A 612 10.00 7.14 -17.93
C ASP A 612 9.59 7.70 -16.55
N SER A 613 9.63 9.02 -16.40
CA SER A 613 9.24 9.71 -15.17
C SER A 613 7.72 9.74 -14.96
N GLY A 614 6.93 9.40 -15.97
CA GLY A 614 5.49 9.19 -15.90
C GLY A 614 5.06 7.76 -15.59
N ASP A 615 5.99 6.82 -15.42
CA ASP A 615 5.65 5.45 -14.99
C ASP A 615 5.35 5.41 -13.48
N PHE A 616 4.09 5.63 -13.14
CA PHE A 616 3.57 5.56 -11.77
C PHE A 616 3.26 4.14 -11.26
N ALA A 617 3.46 3.11 -12.09
CA ALA A 617 3.28 1.71 -11.72
C ALA A 617 4.61 1.00 -11.39
N GLY A 618 5.72 1.41 -12.03
CA GLY A 618 7.05 0.83 -11.84
C GLY A 618 8.08 1.82 -11.31
N THR A 619 8.59 2.68 -12.19
CA THR A 619 9.75 3.56 -11.93
C THR A 619 9.55 4.50 -10.74
N VAL A 620 8.48 5.31 -10.74
CA VAL A 620 8.29 6.35 -9.71
C VAL A 620 8.11 5.73 -8.31
N PRO A 621 7.29 4.69 -8.10
CA PRO A 621 7.24 4.00 -6.81
C PRO A 621 8.59 3.46 -6.35
N GLN A 622 9.40 2.91 -7.26
CA GLN A 622 10.72 2.39 -6.92
C GLN A 622 11.70 3.51 -6.52
N HIS A 623 11.64 4.67 -7.18
CA HIS A 623 12.41 5.84 -6.77
C HIS A 623 12.09 6.26 -5.34
N MET A 624 10.81 6.31 -4.96
CA MET A 624 10.41 6.70 -3.60
C MET A 624 10.95 5.74 -2.55
N LYS A 625 10.99 4.42 -2.83
CA LYS A 625 11.62 3.43 -1.95
C LYS A 625 13.12 3.66 -1.78
N TRP A 626 13.83 4.00 -2.86
CA TRP A 626 15.28 4.30 -2.80
C TRP A 626 15.57 5.62 -2.09
N ILE A 627 14.76 6.65 -2.29
CA ILE A 627 14.88 7.89 -1.53
C ILE A 627 14.62 7.63 -0.04
N ARG A 628 13.59 6.83 0.29
CA ARG A 628 13.34 6.41 1.66
C ARG A 628 14.51 5.63 2.27
N GLN A 629 15.12 4.72 1.51
CA GLN A 629 16.33 3.99 1.91
C GLN A 629 17.47 4.93 2.28
N SER A 630 17.62 6.06 1.56
CA SER A 630 18.66 7.06 1.84
C SER A 630 18.46 7.83 3.15
N GLY A 631 17.29 7.74 3.78
CA GLY A 631 16.93 8.54 4.97
C GLY A 631 16.57 10.00 4.70
N ALA A 632 16.72 10.50 3.46
CA ALA A 632 16.27 11.84 3.09
C ALA A 632 14.73 11.92 3.14
N GLY A 633 14.18 12.86 3.91
CA GLY A 633 12.73 12.99 4.09
C GLY A 633 12.04 13.92 3.10
N VAL A 634 12.82 14.68 2.31
CA VAL A 634 12.26 15.68 1.39
C VAL A 634 12.86 15.52 -0.01
N LEU A 635 12.00 15.23 -0.97
CA LEU A 635 12.31 15.30 -2.40
C LEU A 635 12.15 16.76 -2.87
N VAL A 636 13.13 17.29 -3.61
CA VAL A 636 13.10 18.62 -4.20
C VAL A 636 12.88 18.49 -5.70
N PHE A 637 11.63 18.71 -6.11
CA PHE A 637 11.10 18.43 -7.44
C PHE A 637 11.51 19.51 -8.45
N SER A 638 12.27 19.15 -9.49
CA SER A 638 12.57 20.03 -10.63
C SER A 638 11.29 20.43 -11.38
N TRP A 639 11.01 21.73 -11.44
CA TRP A 639 9.76 22.28 -11.97
C TRP A 639 10.04 23.41 -12.99
N TRP A 640 9.56 23.22 -14.22
CA TRP A 640 9.90 24.05 -15.39
C TRP A 640 8.81 25.04 -15.84
N GLY A 641 7.81 25.31 -15.00
CA GLY A 641 6.70 26.19 -15.35
C GLY A 641 5.36 25.47 -15.42
N ARG A 642 4.27 26.24 -15.39
CA ARG A 642 2.91 25.70 -15.43
C ARG A 642 2.64 24.99 -16.74
N GLY A 643 2.05 23.80 -16.67
CA GLY A 643 1.76 22.97 -17.83
C GLY A 643 3.00 22.39 -18.53
N SER A 644 4.19 22.51 -17.93
CA SER A 644 5.36 21.77 -18.41
C SER A 644 5.15 20.27 -18.24
N TYR A 645 6.00 19.47 -18.89
CA TYR A 645 6.00 18.02 -18.70
C TYR A 645 6.06 17.65 -17.22
N GLU A 646 6.97 18.27 -16.48
CA GLU A 646 7.20 18.07 -15.05
C GLU A 646 5.99 18.51 -14.22
N ASP A 647 5.37 19.66 -14.51
CA ASP A 647 4.17 20.10 -13.78
C ASP A 647 3.02 19.10 -13.91
N ASN A 648 2.84 18.50 -15.09
CA ASN A 648 1.82 17.48 -15.32
C ASN A 648 2.08 16.17 -14.55
N LEU A 649 3.33 15.90 -14.18
CA LEU A 649 3.71 14.71 -13.39
C LEU A 649 3.68 14.94 -11.88
N ALA A 650 3.69 16.19 -11.43
CA ALA A 650 3.89 16.56 -10.03
C ALA A 650 2.93 15.83 -9.07
N ARG A 651 1.63 15.76 -9.40
CA ARG A 651 0.64 15.07 -8.55
C ARG A 651 0.94 13.59 -8.38
N GLY A 652 1.27 12.87 -9.47
CA GLY A 652 1.56 11.43 -9.39
C GLY A 652 2.85 11.14 -8.60
N VAL A 653 3.86 12.00 -8.72
CA VAL A 653 5.08 11.91 -7.90
C VAL A 653 4.78 12.20 -6.42
N MET A 654 3.95 13.22 -6.13
CA MET A 654 3.53 13.52 -4.77
C MET A 654 2.73 12.39 -4.13
N ASP A 655 1.82 11.75 -4.88
CA ASP A 655 1.05 10.58 -4.42
C ASP A 655 1.99 9.42 -4.06
N ALA A 656 3.01 9.16 -4.89
CA ALA A 656 4.01 8.13 -4.63
C ALA A 656 4.87 8.47 -3.40
N ALA A 657 5.32 9.73 -3.27
CA ALA A 657 6.07 10.21 -2.11
C ALA A 657 5.27 10.06 -0.80
N ALA A 658 3.97 10.38 -0.82
CA ALA A 658 3.10 10.25 0.35
C ALA A 658 3.02 8.81 0.87
N ARG A 659 2.99 7.81 -0.02
CA ARG A 659 2.96 6.38 0.36
C ARG A 659 4.20 5.94 1.11
N GLU A 660 5.34 6.56 0.83
CA GLU A 660 6.63 6.28 1.48
C GLU A 660 6.95 7.26 2.65
N GLY A 661 6.00 8.14 3.00
CA GLY A 661 6.15 9.12 4.08
C GLY A 661 7.06 10.31 3.74
N LEU A 662 7.42 10.50 2.47
CA LEU A 662 8.26 11.59 1.98
C LEU A 662 7.47 12.89 1.81
N LYS A 663 8.17 14.01 1.88
CA LYS A 663 7.66 15.34 1.53
C LYS A 663 8.24 15.83 0.20
N VAL A 664 7.55 16.75 -0.46
CA VAL A 664 7.91 17.34 -1.75
C VAL A 664 8.04 18.84 -1.62
N ALA A 665 9.27 19.32 -1.78
CA ALA A 665 9.64 20.72 -1.99
C ALA A 665 9.90 20.98 -3.48
N TRP A 666 10.12 22.23 -3.87
CA TRP A 666 10.10 22.64 -5.28
C TRP A 666 11.42 23.28 -5.69
N HIS A 667 12.02 22.82 -6.79
CA HIS A 667 13.14 23.47 -7.46
C HIS A 667 12.59 24.23 -8.66
N LEU A 668 12.54 25.56 -8.53
CA LEU A 668 12.04 26.44 -9.59
C LEU A 668 13.17 26.66 -10.60
N GLU A 669 13.02 26.06 -11.78
CA GLU A 669 14.02 26.07 -12.85
C GLU A 669 13.99 27.38 -13.65
N PRO A 670 15.09 27.74 -14.35
CA PRO A 670 15.22 28.98 -15.11
C PRO A 670 14.54 28.88 -16.48
N TYR A 671 13.22 28.69 -16.48
CA TYR A 671 12.43 28.69 -17.72
C TYR A 671 12.51 30.05 -18.44
N SER A 672 12.29 30.02 -19.76
CA SER A 672 12.39 31.22 -20.60
C SER A 672 11.44 32.33 -20.12
N GLY A 673 11.99 33.52 -19.90
CA GLY A 673 11.21 34.68 -19.47
C GLY A 673 10.85 34.73 -17.98
N ARG A 674 11.40 33.86 -17.14
CA ARG A 674 11.19 33.91 -15.68
C ARG A 674 11.62 35.26 -15.10
N THR A 675 10.78 35.86 -14.27
CA THR A 675 11.02 37.11 -13.52
C THR A 675 10.71 36.91 -12.05
N ALA A 676 11.12 37.83 -11.17
CA ALA A 676 10.75 37.76 -9.75
C ALA A 676 9.23 37.76 -9.55
N ALA A 677 8.48 38.53 -10.34
CA ALA A 677 7.02 38.55 -10.29
C ALA A 677 6.41 37.21 -10.74
N SER A 678 6.89 36.62 -11.84
CA SER A 678 6.38 35.32 -12.29
C SER A 678 6.71 34.20 -11.28
N THR A 679 7.88 34.27 -10.62
CA THR A 679 8.22 33.34 -9.52
C THR A 679 7.25 33.45 -8.35
N VAL A 680 6.81 34.66 -7.97
CA VAL A 680 5.77 34.83 -6.94
C VAL A 680 4.46 34.18 -7.37
N ASP A 681 4.06 34.39 -8.62
CA ASP A 681 2.83 33.83 -9.14
C ASP A 681 2.91 32.29 -9.21
N ASP A 682 4.05 31.73 -9.60
CA ASP A 682 4.28 30.28 -9.60
C ASP A 682 4.22 29.67 -8.20
N ILE A 683 4.82 30.32 -7.20
CA ILE A 683 4.71 29.88 -5.81
C ILE A 683 3.23 29.87 -5.37
N ARG A 684 2.45 30.88 -5.74
CA ARG A 684 1.00 30.91 -5.46
C ARG A 684 0.27 29.77 -6.15
N TYR A 685 0.56 29.53 -7.43
CA TYR A 685 -0.02 28.41 -8.17
C TYR A 685 0.30 27.08 -7.51
N ILE A 686 1.57 26.81 -7.19
CA ILE A 686 2.00 25.57 -6.53
C ILE A 686 1.30 25.40 -5.18
N ASN A 687 1.24 26.45 -4.36
CA ASN A 687 0.55 26.43 -3.08
C ASN A 687 -0.95 26.16 -3.23
N GLN A 688 -1.61 26.76 -4.21
CA GLN A 688 -3.05 26.56 -4.44
C GLN A 688 -3.36 25.17 -4.99
N THR A 689 -2.55 24.68 -5.93
CA THR A 689 -2.76 23.41 -6.64
C THR A 689 -2.39 22.20 -5.78
N TYR A 690 -1.31 22.32 -5.00
CA TYR A 690 -0.70 21.20 -4.29
C TYR A 690 -0.65 21.38 -2.77
N GLY A 691 -0.94 22.56 -2.23
CA GLY A 691 -0.74 22.88 -0.80
C GLY A 691 -1.55 22.04 0.19
N SER A 692 -2.68 21.48 -0.24
CA SER A 692 -3.49 20.56 0.59
C SER A 692 -3.02 19.11 0.54
N HIS A 693 -2.03 18.80 -0.30
CA HIS A 693 -1.56 17.43 -0.49
C HIS A 693 -0.73 16.97 0.73
N PRO A 694 -0.90 15.73 1.24
CA PRO A 694 -0.20 15.26 2.45
C PRO A 694 1.33 15.25 2.32
N ALA A 695 1.87 15.10 1.10
CA ALA A 695 3.31 15.19 0.83
C ALA A 695 3.81 16.63 0.65
N PHE A 696 2.95 17.66 0.59
CA PHE A 696 3.38 19.02 0.28
C PHE A 696 4.34 19.59 1.34
N ARG A 697 5.40 20.28 0.89
CA ARG A 697 6.26 21.12 1.71
C ARG A 697 6.40 22.50 1.08
N ASN A 698 6.15 23.53 1.88
CA ASN A 698 6.25 24.95 1.51
C ASN A 698 7.71 25.44 1.46
N ALA A 699 8.57 24.73 0.74
CA ALA A 699 9.97 25.09 0.53
C ALA A 699 10.29 25.16 -0.97
N PHE A 700 10.95 26.25 -1.39
CA PHE A 700 11.20 26.61 -2.78
C PHE A 700 12.66 26.97 -2.97
N TYR A 701 13.34 26.26 -3.86
CA TYR A 701 14.72 26.48 -4.25
C TYR A 701 14.72 27.21 -5.60
N VAL A 702 15.26 28.42 -5.66
CA VAL A 702 15.29 29.21 -6.90
C VAL A 702 16.63 29.01 -7.59
N PHE A 703 16.65 28.14 -8.61
CA PHE A 703 17.84 27.86 -9.39
C PHE A 703 18.27 29.07 -10.21
N GLU A 704 19.57 29.30 -10.37
CA GLU A 704 20.15 30.47 -11.04
C GLU A 704 19.58 31.82 -10.54
N SER A 705 19.30 31.93 -9.25
CA SER A 705 18.68 33.12 -8.64
C SER A 705 19.41 34.44 -8.94
N LEU A 706 20.72 34.39 -9.19
CA LEU A 706 21.56 35.56 -9.49
C LEU A 706 21.34 36.16 -10.88
N ARG A 707 20.59 35.49 -11.77
CA ARG A 707 20.21 36.04 -13.09
C ARG A 707 19.20 37.19 -12.99
N ILE A 708 18.52 37.31 -11.85
CA ILE A 708 17.57 38.37 -11.55
C ILE A 708 18.16 39.23 -10.43
N THR A 709 18.19 40.54 -10.64
CA THR A 709 18.86 41.49 -9.74
C THR A 709 17.93 42.04 -8.65
N ASP A 710 16.62 42.07 -8.89
CA ASP A 710 15.61 42.56 -7.94
C ASP A 710 14.60 41.46 -7.60
N TRP A 711 14.65 41.01 -6.34
CA TRP A 711 13.75 40.00 -5.77
C TRP A 711 12.75 40.60 -4.77
N SER A 712 12.57 41.92 -4.75
CA SER A 712 11.58 42.60 -3.90
C SER A 712 10.14 42.05 -4.01
N PRO A 713 9.67 41.53 -5.16
CA PRO A 713 8.35 40.88 -5.23
C PRO A 713 8.18 39.67 -4.30
N LEU A 714 9.24 38.94 -3.94
CA LEU A 714 9.15 37.77 -3.07
C LEU A 714 8.58 38.08 -1.68
N SER A 715 8.64 39.35 -1.24
CA SER A 715 7.98 39.83 -0.01
C SER A 715 6.48 39.48 0.06
N GLN A 716 5.84 39.23 -1.08
CA GLN A 716 4.43 38.84 -1.17
C GLN A 716 4.15 37.39 -0.74
N VAL A 717 5.18 36.52 -0.70
CA VAL A 717 5.03 35.07 -0.44
C VAL A 717 6.05 34.52 0.55
N ASN A 718 7.09 35.27 0.92
CA ASN A 718 8.17 34.78 1.80
C ASN A 718 7.80 34.67 3.30
N GLN A 719 6.62 35.13 3.70
CA GLN A 719 6.11 34.96 5.07
C GLN A 719 5.51 33.57 5.30
N SER A 720 4.93 32.97 4.26
CA SER A 720 4.24 31.67 4.33
C SER A 720 5.06 30.51 3.74
N ASN A 721 6.23 30.82 3.17
CA ASN A 721 7.07 29.87 2.44
C ASN A 721 8.53 30.06 2.82
N VAL A 722 9.33 28.99 2.74
CA VAL A 722 10.79 29.07 2.81
C VAL A 722 11.34 29.14 1.39
N ILE A 723 11.88 30.29 0.99
CA ILE A 723 12.42 30.51 -0.36
C ILE A 723 13.93 30.68 -0.28
N LEU A 724 14.68 29.83 -1.00
CA LEU A 724 16.14 29.78 -0.95
C LEU A 724 16.77 30.27 -2.26
N ALA A 725 17.78 31.13 -2.13
CA ALA A 725 18.61 31.57 -3.25
C ALA A 725 19.82 30.66 -3.45
N GLN A 726 20.13 30.33 -4.70
CA GLN A 726 21.36 29.61 -5.06
C GLN A 726 22.56 30.57 -5.00
N THR A 727 23.21 30.73 -3.84
CA THR A 727 24.37 31.61 -3.67
C THR A 727 25.06 31.42 -2.31
N THR A 728 26.33 31.82 -2.21
CA THR A 728 27.03 32.11 -0.95
C THR A 728 27.26 33.62 -0.74
N ASP A 729 26.93 34.46 -1.73
CA ASP A 729 27.00 35.91 -1.65
C ASP A 729 25.84 36.46 -0.80
N THR A 730 26.14 36.72 0.46
CA THR A 730 25.20 37.26 1.46
C THR A 730 24.65 38.65 1.12
N THR A 731 25.17 39.34 0.10
CA THR A 731 24.61 40.62 -0.40
C THR A 731 23.44 40.42 -1.36
N LYS A 732 23.20 39.18 -1.83
CA LYS A 732 22.22 38.86 -2.87
C LYS A 732 20.96 38.14 -2.37
N ILE A 733 20.78 38.07 -1.05
CA ILE A 733 19.74 37.26 -0.41
C ILE A 733 18.59 38.09 0.18
N ALA A 734 18.54 39.37 -0.13
CA ALA A 734 17.41 40.21 0.26
C ALA A 734 16.10 39.60 -0.26
N ASN A 735 15.10 39.49 0.61
CA ASN A 735 13.77 38.89 0.37
C ASN A 735 13.71 37.35 0.32
N PHE A 736 14.84 36.65 0.43
CA PHE A 736 14.88 35.20 0.61
C PHE A 736 14.87 34.81 2.09
N ASN A 737 14.44 33.57 2.37
CA ASN A 737 14.48 32.97 3.70
C ASN A 737 15.78 32.18 3.96
N GLY A 738 16.65 32.04 2.95
CA GLY A 738 17.90 31.31 3.09
C GLY A 738 18.68 31.14 1.79
N MET A 739 19.72 30.30 1.87
CA MET A 739 20.69 30.05 0.82
C MET A 739 20.94 28.54 0.63
N TYR A 740 21.22 28.14 -0.60
CA TYR A 740 21.76 26.83 -0.97
C TYR A 740 22.82 26.96 -2.08
N THR A 741 23.56 25.89 -2.37
CA THR A 741 24.72 25.98 -3.29
C THR A 741 24.59 25.19 -4.58
N TYR A 742 23.79 24.12 -4.59
CA TYR A 742 23.57 23.18 -5.71
C TYR A 742 24.83 22.40 -6.16
N ASP A 743 25.91 23.08 -6.52
CA ASP A 743 27.09 22.52 -7.21
C ASP A 743 27.96 21.62 -6.30
N ALA A 744 28.14 20.36 -6.72
CA ALA A 744 29.00 19.37 -6.05
C ALA A 744 30.51 19.68 -6.19
N ILE A 745 30.95 20.22 -7.34
CA ILE A 745 32.35 20.62 -7.56
C ILE A 745 32.75 21.69 -6.54
N ALA A 746 31.90 22.71 -6.39
CA ALA A 746 32.09 23.73 -5.36
C ALA A 746 31.99 23.13 -3.94
N GLY A 747 31.08 22.18 -3.71
CA GLY A 747 30.93 21.48 -2.42
C GLY A 747 32.20 20.78 -1.93
N ALA A 748 33.00 20.22 -2.84
CA ALA A 748 34.26 19.56 -2.50
C ALA A 748 35.29 20.51 -1.85
N THR A 749 35.27 21.80 -2.19
CA THR A 749 36.16 22.83 -1.63
C THR A 749 35.46 23.76 -0.63
N ALA A 750 34.12 23.76 -0.60
CA ALA A 750 33.24 24.52 0.28
C ALA A 750 33.57 26.04 0.38
N PRO A 751 33.76 26.75 -0.75
CA PRO A 751 34.19 28.14 -0.74
C PRO A 751 33.09 29.05 -0.15
N GLY A 752 33.43 29.82 0.88
CA GLY A 752 32.51 30.78 1.50
C GLY A 752 31.38 30.16 2.33
N TRP A 753 31.30 28.83 2.45
CA TRP A 753 30.20 28.15 3.16
C TRP A 753 30.11 28.55 4.63
N GLN A 754 31.25 28.66 5.33
CA GLN A 754 31.25 29.09 6.74
C GLN A 754 30.72 30.52 6.91
N GLN A 755 31.10 31.44 6.02
CA GLN A 755 30.64 32.82 6.04
C GLN A 755 29.12 32.91 5.80
N ALA A 756 28.61 32.15 4.82
CA ALA A 756 27.18 32.06 4.54
C ALA A 756 26.40 31.47 5.72
N ALA A 757 26.92 30.40 6.33
CA ALA A 757 26.34 29.76 7.51
C ALA A 757 26.26 30.70 8.71
N ASP A 758 27.34 31.42 9.02
CA ASP A 758 27.39 32.37 10.13
C ASP A 758 26.44 33.55 9.89
N TYR A 759 26.38 34.05 8.66
CA TYR A 759 25.44 35.10 8.27
C TYR A 759 23.98 34.64 8.45
N ALA A 760 23.66 33.43 7.98
CA ALA A 760 22.33 32.87 8.06
C ALA A 760 21.89 32.66 9.52
N ARG A 761 22.77 32.05 10.34
CA ARG A 761 22.52 31.81 11.77
C ARG A 761 22.26 33.10 12.54
N GLN A 762 23.02 34.16 12.30
CA GLN A 762 22.82 35.47 12.93
C GLN A 762 21.46 36.12 12.62
N ARG A 763 20.77 35.68 11.56
CA ARG A 763 19.54 36.27 11.05
C ARG A 763 18.35 35.30 11.04
N GLY A 764 18.53 34.10 11.59
CA GLY A 764 17.48 33.05 11.56
C GLY A 764 17.11 32.60 10.15
N LEU A 765 18.03 32.68 9.19
CA LEU A 765 17.84 32.22 7.82
C LEU A 765 18.26 30.75 7.69
N VAL A 766 17.69 30.06 6.72
CA VAL A 766 18.07 28.69 6.37
C VAL A 766 19.41 28.68 5.65
N TRP A 767 20.35 27.88 6.14
CA TRP A 767 21.55 27.49 5.40
C TRP A 767 21.41 26.03 4.97
N ALA A 768 21.43 25.78 3.66
CA ALA A 768 21.25 24.47 3.04
C ALA A 768 22.39 24.16 2.06
N PRO A 769 23.62 23.83 2.52
CA PRO A 769 24.70 23.44 1.64
C PRO A 769 24.32 22.17 0.84
N SER A 770 24.70 22.15 -0.44
CA SER A 770 24.50 20.99 -1.31
C SER A 770 25.72 20.07 -1.34
N VAL A 771 25.50 18.77 -1.20
CA VAL A 771 26.53 17.72 -1.28
C VAL A 771 26.23 16.76 -2.43
N GLY A 772 27.25 16.28 -3.13
CA GLY A 772 27.15 15.32 -4.22
C GLY A 772 28.26 14.26 -4.21
N PRO A 773 28.02 13.08 -4.79
CA PRO A 773 28.98 11.99 -4.79
C PRO A 773 30.15 12.20 -5.77
N GLY A 774 29.99 13.10 -6.72
CA GLY A 774 30.95 13.43 -7.79
C GLY A 774 30.25 14.19 -8.92
N TYR A 775 30.97 14.45 -10.00
CA TYR A 775 30.47 15.16 -11.20
C TYR A 775 31.20 14.68 -12.45
N ILE A 776 30.44 14.33 -13.50
CA ILE A 776 30.92 14.07 -14.86
C ILE A 776 29.77 14.18 -15.87
N ASP A 777 29.97 14.94 -16.96
CA ASP A 777 28.93 15.19 -17.98
C ASP A 777 29.39 14.97 -19.43
N ASP A 778 30.56 14.36 -19.63
CA ASP A 778 31.22 14.18 -20.92
C ASP A 778 30.29 13.55 -21.99
N ARG A 779 29.40 12.63 -21.58
CA ARG A 779 28.48 11.98 -22.52
C ARG A 779 27.26 12.81 -22.87
N ALA A 780 26.78 13.62 -21.93
CA ALA A 780 25.63 14.49 -22.12
C ALA A 780 26.00 15.78 -22.87
N VAL A 781 27.20 16.31 -22.63
CA VAL A 781 27.73 17.52 -23.25
C VAL A 781 29.10 17.23 -23.88
N PRO A 782 29.17 16.57 -25.04
CA PRO A 782 30.44 16.24 -25.68
C PRO A 782 31.31 17.48 -25.92
N GLY A 783 32.55 17.44 -25.44
CA GLY A 783 33.50 18.55 -25.56
C GLY A 783 33.38 19.61 -24.47
N ASN A 784 32.59 19.37 -23.41
CA ASN A 784 32.58 20.22 -22.24
C ASN A 784 33.96 20.27 -21.56
N THR A 785 34.29 21.41 -20.95
CA THR A 785 35.55 21.62 -20.23
C THR A 785 35.36 21.81 -18.74
N THR A 786 34.14 21.59 -18.22
CA THR A 786 33.89 21.60 -16.77
C THR A 786 34.73 20.53 -16.08
N PRO A 787 35.44 20.85 -14.98
CA PRO A 787 36.26 19.87 -14.28
C PRO A 787 35.46 18.68 -13.76
N THR A 788 35.93 17.46 -14.05
CA THR A 788 35.40 16.24 -13.45
C THR A 788 35.74 16.17 -11.96
N LEU A 789 34.77 15.78 -11.13
CA LEU A 789 34.96 15.43 -9.73
C LEU A 789 34.77 13.92 -9.56
N ALA A 790 35.86 13.19 -9.40
CA ALA A 790 35.83 11.74 -9.22
C ALA A 790 35.14 11.34 -7.90
N ARG A 791 34.45 10.20 -7.90
CA ARG A 791 33.77 9.68 -6.69
C ARG A 791 34.74 9.06 -5.68
N ASP A 792 35.93 8.65 -6.12
CA ASP A 792 37.00 8.04 -5.30
C ASP A 792 36.51 6.93 -4.37
N ASN A 793 35.75 5.97 -4.92
CA ASN A 793 35.11 4.88 -4.18
C ASN A 793 34.29 5.34 -2.96
N GLY A 794 33.73 6.56 -3.02
CA GLY A 794 32.90 7.16 -1.99
C GLY A 794 33.61 8.19 -1.10
N ALA A 795 34.94 8.33 -1.19
CA ALA A 795 35.70 9.28 -0.37
C ALA A 795 35.34 10.74 -0.67
N THR A 796 34.98 11.06 -1.92
CA THR A 796 34.51 12.40 -2.29
C THR A 796 33.19 12.74 -1.61
N TYR A 797 32.22 11.82 -1.62
CA TYR A 797 30.92 12.07 -1.00
C TYR A 797 31.03 12.30 0.51
N ASP A 798 31.89 11.52 1.18
CA ASP A 798 32.16 11.68 2.61
C ASP A 798 32.80 13.02 2.95
N ARG A 799 33.70 13.50 2.08
CA ARG A 799 34.34 14.81 2.22
C ARG A 799 33.31 15.93 2.07
N GLU A 800 32.39 15.84 1.12
CA GLU A 800 31.33 16.83 0.94
C GLU A 800 30.37 16.89 2.13
N TRP A 801 29.92 15.73 2.63
CA TRP A 801 29.13 15.67 3.86
C TRP A 801 29.87 16.26 5.06
N SER A 802 31.14 15.92 5.22
CA SER A 802 31.98 16.47 6.31
C SER A 802 32.11 18.01 6.19
N ASN A 803 32.27 18.54 4.98
CA ASN A 803 32.31 19.97 4.73
C ASN A 803 30.98 20.65 5.09
N ALA A 804 29.86 20.06 4.71
CA ALA A 804 28.53 20.57 5.02
C ALA A 804 28.30 20.61 6.53
N LEU A 805 28.47 19.47 7.22
CA LEU A 805 28.18 19.35 8.66
C LEU A 805 29.07 20.26 9.52
N ARG A 806 30.32 20.53 9.10
CA ARG A 806 31.22 21.47 9.78
C ARG A 806 30.66 22.89 9.86
N THR A 807 29.79 23.28 8.92
CA THR A 807 29.15 24.60 8.95
C THR A 807 27.95 24.69 9.90
N ASN A 808 27.59 23.57 10.56
CA ASN A 808 26.40 23.43 11.40
C ASN A 808 25.13 23.96 10.70
N PRO A 809 24.73 23.32 9.59
CA PRO A 809 23.68 23.84 8.72
C PRO A 809 22.28 23.58 9.28
N THR A 810 21.29 24.33 8.78
CA THR A 810 19.87 24.12 9.10
C THR A 810 19.34 22.91 8.36
N TRP A 811 19.61 22.84 7.06
CA TRP A 811 19.27 21.73 6.16
C TRP A 811 20.53 21.24 5.43
N VAL A 812 20.50 20.05 4.86
CA VAL A 812 21.49 19.64 3.84
C VAL A 812 20.73 19.27 2.59
N SER A 813 21.16 19.76 1.43
CA SER A 813 20.65 19.33 0.14
C SER A 813 21.60 18.32 -0.52
N ILE A 814 21.07 17.36 -1.26
CA ILE A 814 21.84 16.36 -2.00
C ILE A 814 21.64 16.59 -3.49
N THR A 815 22.75 16.84 -4.19
CA THR A 815 22.83 16.95 -5.64
C THR A 815 23.54 15.68 -6.14
N SER A 816 22.83 14.64 -6.56
CA SER A 816 21.37 14.54 -6.79
C SER A 816 20.85 13.12 -6.57
N PHE A 817 19.52 12.92 -6.56
CA PHE A 817 18.97 11.58 -6.73
C PHE A 817 19.32 11.05 -8.12
N ASN A 818 18.84 11.73 -9.17
CA ASN A 818 18.83 11.20 -10.53
C ASN A 818 19.15 12.24 -11.63
N GLU A 819 20.01 13.23 -11.38
CA GLU A 819 20.58 14.04 -12.47
C GLU A 819 21.64 13.24 -13.25
N TRP A 820 21.19 12.33 -14.11
CA TRP A 820 22.05 11.40 -14.83
C TRP A 820 23.03 12.09 -15.78
N HIS A 821 22.67 13.27 -16.30
CA HIS A 821 23.49 13.98 -17.28
C HIS A 821 24.77 14.56 -16.67
N GLU A 822 24.74 14.92 -15.38
CA GLU A 822 25.87 15.51 -14.66
C GLU A 822 26.65 14.48 -13.82
N GLY A 823 26.22 13.21 -13.84
CA GLY A 823 26.90 12.14 -13.10
C GLY A 823 26.91 12.34 -11.59
N SER A 824 26.06 13.22 -11.05
CA SER A 824 25.92 13.53 -9.63
C SER A 824 24.96 12.58 -8.89
N VAL A 825 24.45 11.57 -9.58
CA VAL A 825 23.38 10.65 -9.12
C VAL A 825 23.76 9.79 -7.92
N ILE A 826 22.83 9.58 -7.00
CA ILE A 826 22.90 8.49 -6.00
C ILE A 826 21.92 7.35 -6.29
N GLU A 827 21.02 7.52 -7.27
CA GLU A 827 20.16 6.45 -7.79
C GLU A 827 21.02 5.25 -8.25
N PRO A 828 20.59 4.01 -8.00
CA PRO A 828 21.39 2.84 -8.34
C PRO A 828 21.81 2.74 -9.81
N ALA A 829 23.11 2.54 -10.02
CA ALA A 829 23.71 2.35 -11.33
C ALA A 829 24.25 0.91 -11.50
N VAL A 830 24.10 0.34 -12.70
CA VAL A 830 24.53 -1.03 -13.01
C VAL A 830 25.84 -1.06 -13.81
N PRO A 831 26.70 -2.08 -13.63
CA PRO A 831 27.86 -2.28 -14.49
C PRO A 831 27.44 -2.47 -15.95
N ARG A 832 27.99 -1.65 -16.85
CA ARG A 832 27.78 -1.76 -18.31
C ARG A 832 29.03 -1.30 -19.05
N THR A 833 29.41 -2.04 -20.10
CA THR A 833 30.58 -1.70 -20.92
C THR A 833 30.45 -0.28 -21.48
N GLY A 834 31.48 0.55 -21.25
CA GLY A 834 31.52 1.95 -21.70
C GLY A 834 30.80 2.96 -20.78
N TYR A 835 30.34 2.52 -19.60
CA TYR A 835 29.75 3.37 -18.56
C TYR A 835 30.51 3.21 -17.24
N GLN A 836 30.52 4.28 -16.44
CA GLN A 836 30.92 4.21 -15.04
C GLN A 836 29.89 3.43 -14.21
N ASN A 837 30.34 2.93 -13.07
CA ASN A 837 29.52 2.15 -12.14
C ASN A 837 29.99 2.37 -10.70
N TYR A 838 29.34 1.71 -9.75
CA TYR A 838 29.62 1.86 -8.32
C TYR A 838 30.53 0.76 -7.75
N GLU A 839 31.11 -0.10 -8.60
CA GLU A 839 31.96 -1.19 -8.17
C GLU A 839 33.15 -0.66 -7.35
N GLY A 840 33.35 -1.20 -6.15
CA GLY A 840 34.38 -0.76 -5.21
C GLY A 840 33.96 0.38 -4.28
N ALA A 841 32.82 1.04 -4.50
CA ALA A 841 32.34 2.09 -3.63
C ALA A 841 32.13 1.57 -2.20
N TYR A 842 32.78 2.20 -1.22
CA TYR A 842 32.81 1.77 0.18
C TYR A 842 33.19 0.29 0.37
N GLY A 843 34.04 -0.25 -0.52
CA GLY A 843 34.51 -1.64 -0.48
C GLY A 843 33.47 -2.67 -0.95
N ARG A 844 32.39 -2.23 -1.61
CA ARG A 844 31.28 -3.09 -2.05
C ARG A 844 31.43 -3.53 -3.50
N THR A 845 30.80 -4.66 -3.84
CA THR A 845 30.87 -5.27 -5.17
C THR A 845 29.51 -5.81 -5.62
N GLY A 846 29.34 -5.97 -6.94
CA GLY A 846 28.14 -6.56 -7.53
C GLY A 846 26.87 -5.77 -7.25
N THR A 847 25.77 -6.46 -6.90
CA THR A 847 24.49 -5.80 -6.60
C THR A 847 24.55 -4.90 -5.36
N SER A 848 25.42 -5.21 -4.39
CA SER A 848 25.59 -4.39 -3.17
C SER A 848 26.25 -3.03 -3.42
N ALA A 849 27.04 -2.94 -4.50
CA ALA A 849 27.65 -1.68 -4.94
C ALA A 849 26.60 -0.73 -5.54
N GLN A 850 25.55 -1.26 -6.18
CA GLN A 850 24.54 -0.44 -6.87
C GLN A 850 23.81 0.50 -5.92
N THR A 851 23.57 0.12 -4.67
CA THR A 851 22.90 0.97 -3.66
C THR A 851 23.87 1.67 -2.71
N ALA A 852 25.18 1.63 -2.96
CA ALA A 852 26.18 2.07 -2.00
C ALA A 852 26.05 3.55 -1.59
N TYR A 853 25.68 4.43 -2.53
CA TYR A 853 25.48 5.85 -2.24
C TYR A 853 24.19 6.11 -1.46
N LEU A 854 23.10 5.36 -1.71
CA LEU A 854 21.88 5.44 -0.89
C LEU A 854 22.18 5.09 0.57
N ASP A 855 22.89 3.97 0.78
CA ASP A 855 23.24 3.52 2.13
C ASP A 855 24.21 4.48 2.82
N ARG A 856 25.11 5.11 2.06
CA ARG A 856 25.99 6.13 2.63
C ARG A 856 25.25 7.41 2.98
N THR A 857 24.29 7.83 2.16
CA THR A 857 23.39 8.93 2.52
C THR A 857 22.68 8.62 3.85
N ALA A 858 22.16 7.41 4.02
CA ALA A 858 21.48 6.98 5.24
C ALA A 858 22.39 7.07 6.48
N TYR A 859 23.67 6.70 6.33
CA TYR A 859 24.68 6.89 7.36
C TYR A 859 24.85 8.37 7.73
N TRP A 860 25.01 9.26 6.76
CA TRP A 860 25.23 10.68 7.01
C TRP A 860 24.00 11.40 7.57
N VAL A 861 22.80 11.02 7.10
CA VAL A 861 21.53 11.48 7.68
C VAL A 861 21.49 11.17 9.17
N ALA A 862 21.90 9.97 9.58
CA ALA A 862 21.93 9.58 10.99
C ALA A 862 22.98 10.36 11.81
N GLN A 863 24.03 10.90 11.17
CA GLN A 863 25.02 11.77 11.84
C GLN A 863 24.55 13.24 11.93
N PHE A 864 23.55 13.63 11.13
CA PHE A 864 23.12 15.01 11.07
C PHE A 864 22.13 15.35 12.20
N THR A 865 22.61 16.13 13.17
CA THR A 865 21.76 16.79 14.17
C THR A 865 21.65 18.27 13.82
N PRO A 866 20.49 18.75 13.34
CA PRO A 866 20.33 20.14 12.93
C PRO A 866 20.47 21.10 14.12
N SER A 867 20.98 22.30 13.88
CA SER A 867 20.90 23.40 14.85
C SER A 867 19.44 23.83 15.03
N GLY A 868 19.02 24.02 16.28
CA GLY A 868 17.67 24.45 16.66
C GLY A 868 17.33 25.88 16.28
#